data_AF-A0A818ZNN4-F1
#
_entry.id   AF-A0A818ZNN4-F1
#
_cell.length_a   1.000
_cell.length_b   1.000
_cell.length_c   1.000
_cell.angle_alpha   90.00
_cell.angle_beta   90.00
_cell.angle_gamma   90.00
#
_symmetry.space_group_name_H-M   'P 1'
#
loop_
_entity.id
_entity.type
_entity.pdbx_description
1 polymer ?
#
loop_
_entity_poly.entity_id
_entity_poly.type
_entity_poly.pdbx_seq_one_letter_code
_entity_poly.pdbx_strand_id
1 'polypeptide(L)'
;MSDSSRRTLEIALLLKEHTDYTCVLVTLIQEYQSRFQKPLHVNELYTMKHVIDIQDYRGNRVARLLPAFRTHFDENHIHTQLEQPFCKIHCSKNFIINSDLDLPFVKVSFKTFADNIRQLLTQHNGSMPLASFAQCYSFTFEPLIDHKDGVPLEHYISCIKDIQILAGQGFIKKVQFSQTTGPSFTPTPFDTSNMHVDACAEVQQRLQQFSREVLDLLKHQSSHCRLPVSKFVSAYHQYFNRQCRVADYGFSKILDLLCAVPKSVQILGDGNKRIITISHRCQMKRFTNDIIRILKNKPQRLMAISEIPIEYEMAYKKSFCITDFGMCYLEDLVNEIKDNKELVLDAEKSIIKLYRKERTDLEIFATSIFEQDVIDMLRILPDFSIPFQKFIPSYHHHFGYQCKVQTYGFSRLIDLLEELSHVVKIDEDKHGEKIVQLTSTMMENGIILNIEQLVRKSHGSLKVKDLRTQYLQVYRNELDPEDFGSSNLETFLSTRTDKFELHYTEIDVSISIKEAKPGQVQLTKNIVLTLMLSKCQLSFWQLKQEMLVRFKQDISLNMCRNELRDYVEIVDQTIRLTPPMVFAYNLVLLLSSRDGRMPYDDFIVEYQRRTGSGHLLYPADYGFPTMLRLFDAIQIVAQVRGRRNFKIIIVNPEFRLGRYNHPKTSFIPSLT
;
A
#
# COMPACT_ATOMS: atom_id res chain seq x y z
N MET A 1 -33.02 -30.53 20.59
CA MET A 1 -33.19 -31.99 20.36
C MET A 1 -31.83 -32.65 20.50
N SER A 2 -31.72 -33.81 21.17
CA SER A 2 -30.44 -34.53 21.25
C SER A 2 -30.04 -35.07 19.87
N ASP A 3 -28.73 -35.17 19.59
CA ASP A 3 -28.23 -35.64 18.29
C ASP A 3 -28.66 -37.10 18.00
N SER A 4 -28.80 -37.91 19.06
CA SER A 4 -29.35 -39.27 18.97
C SER A 4 -30.83 -39.27 18.57
N SER A 5 -31.66 -38.45 19.23
CA SER A 5 -33.09 -38.33 18.89
C SER A 5 -33.31 -37.80 17.47
N ARG A 6 -32.38 -36.98 16.98
CA ARG A 6 -32.38 -36.45 15.61
C ARG A 6 -32.11 -37.53 14.57
N ARG A 7 -31.03 -38.30 14.73
CA ARG A 7 -30.67 -39.40 13.81
C ARG A 7 -31.81 -40.39 13.66
N THR A 8 -32.49 -40.68 14.76
CA THR A 8 -33.68 -41.52 14.80
C THR A 8 -34.80 -41.00 13.88
N LEU A 9 -35.11 -39.71 13.91
CA LEU A 9 -36.11 -39.10 13.02
C LEU A 9 -35.65 -39.08 11.56
N GLU A 10 -34.38 -38.77 11.30
CA GLU A 10 -33.78 -38.78 9.96
C GLU A 10 -33.84 -40.17 9.30
N ILE A 11 -33.55 -41.23 10.05
CA ILE A 11 -33.63 -42.63 9.57
C ILE A 11 -35.08 -43.07 9.36
N ALA A 12 -35.99 -42.66 10.24
CA ALA A 12 -37.40 -42.97 10.10
C ALA A 12 -38.03 -42.30 8.86
N LEU A 13 -37.59 -41.07 8.52
CA LEU A 13 -37.96 -40.40 7.27
C LEU A 13 -37.49 -41.17 6.04
N LEU A 14 -36.24 -41.63 6.01
CA LEU A 14 -35.73 -42.45 4.90
C LEU A 14 -36.52 -43.75 4.73
N LEU A 15 -36.70 -44.51 5.81
CA LEU A 15 -37.39 -45.79 5.75
C LEU A 15 -38.84 -45.65 5.28
N LYS A 16 -39.51 -44.54 5.56
CA LYS A 16 -40.88 -44.28 5.08
C LYS A 16 -40.99 -44.08 3.57
N GLU A 17 -39.91 -43.67 2.90
CA GLU A 17 -39.86 -43.52 1.44
C GLU A 17 -39.77 -44.88 0.72
N HIS A 18 -39.43 -45.95 1.45
CA HIS A 18 -39.36 -47.31 0.92
C HIS A 18 -40.69 -48.06 1.06
N THR A 19 -40.95 -48.98 0.13
CA THR A 19 -42.10 -49.89 0.21
C THR A 19 -42.01 -50.74 1.48
N ASP A 20 -43.14 -50.93 2.16
CA ASP A 20 -43.27 -51.63 3.45
C ASP A 20 -42.43 -51.07 4.62
N TYR A 21 -41.89 -49.86 4.47
CA TYR A 21 -41.01 -49.20 5.43
C TYR A 21 -39.72 -49.99 5.71
N THR A 22 -39.20 -50.68 4.68
CA THR A 22 -38.04 -51.57 4.77
C THR A 22 -36.95 -51.20 3.79
N CYS A 23 -35.70 -51.16 4.24
CA CYS A 23 -34.54 -50.90 3.38
C CYS A 23 -33.36 -51.81 3.76
N VAL A 24 -32.56 -52.24 2.77
CA VAL A 24 -31.32 -52.99 3.01
C VAL A 24 -30.33 -52.10 3.74
N LEU A 25 -29.67 -52.62 4.78
CA LEU A 25 -28.79 -51.84 5.67
C LEU A 25 -27.70 -51.06 4.93
N VAL A 26 -27.09 -51.67 3.91
CA VAL A 26 -26.05 -51.02 3.09
C VAL A 26 -26.64 -49.84 2.31
N THR A 27 -27.81 -50.04 1.70
CA THR A 27 -28.54 -49.00 0.96
C THR A 27 -28.98 -47.87 1.89
N LEU A 28 -29.53 -48.20 3.06
CA LEU A 28 -29.94 -47.21 4.05
C LEU A 28 -28.76 -46.34 4.52
N ILE A 29 -27.59 -46.93 4.74
CA ILE A 29 -26.37 -46.21 5.09
C ILE A 29 -25.93 -45.28 3.95
N GLN A 30 -25.97 -45.75 2.72
CA GLN A 30 -25.64 -44.95 1.53
C GLN A 30 -26.62 -43.79 1.35
N GLU A 31 -27.93 -44.02 1.48
CA GLU A 31 -28.96 -42.99 1.38
C GLU A 31 -28.85 -41.96 2.51
N TYR A 32 -28.58 -42.41 3.74
CA TYR A 32 -28.36 -41.51 4.87
C TYR A 32 -27.12 -40.65 4.68
N GLN A 33 -26.00 -41.26 4.28
CA GLN A 33 -24.77 -40.54 3.98
C GLN A 33 -24.94 -39.56 2.83
N SER A 34 -25.67 -39.95 1.78
CA SER A 34 -25.98 -39.07 0.64
C SER A 34 -26.85 -37.88 1.06
N ARG A 35 -27.95 -38.14 1.77
CA ARG A 35 -28.97 -37.13 2.10
C ARG A 35 -28.55 -36.16 3.19
N PHE A 36 -27.88 -36.66 4.23
CA PHE A 36 -27.55 -35.88 5.42
C PHE A 36 -26.05 -35.56 5.52
N GLN A 37 -25.22 -36.05 4.59
CA GLN A 37 -23.76 -35.80 4.56
C GLN A 37 -23.06 -36.14 5.89
N LYS A 38 -23.60 -37.13 6.62
CA LYS A 38 -23.12 -37.61 7.92
C LYS A 38 -22.79 -39.10 7.82
N PRO A 39 -21.71 -39.58 8.46
CA PRO A 39 -21.46 -41.01 8.56
C PRO A 39 -22.52 -41.67 9.44
N LEU A 40 -23.06 -42.79 8.96
CA LEU A 40 -23.93 -43.68 9.71
C LEU A 40 -23.23 -45.03 9.85
N HIS A 41 -22.95 -45.44 11.08
CA HIS A 41 -22.30 -46.71 11.36
C HIS A 41 -23.32 -47.78 11.73
N VAL A 42 -23.06 -49.02 11.29
CA VAL A 42 -23.93 -50.18 11.55
C VAL A 42 -24.21 -50.36 13.05
N ASN A 43 -23.20 -50.15 13.91
CA ASN A 43 -23.35 -50.28 15.37
C ASN A 43 -24.42 -49.32 15.93
N GLU A 44 -24.56 -48.13 15.36
CA GLU A 44 -25.55 -47.15 15.83
C GLU A 44 -26.96 -47.61 15.50
N LEU A 45 -27.18 -48.23 14.34
CA LEU A 45 -28.48 -48.77 13.95
C LEU A 45 -28.93 -49.88 14.90
N TYR A 46 -28.00 -50.71 15.38
CA TYR A 46 -28.28 -51.72 16.41
C TYR A 46 -28.65 -51.15 17.79
N THR A 47 -28.33 -49.88 18.07
CA THR A 47 -28.77 -49.20 19.30
C THR A 47 -30.18 -48.63 19.21
N MET A 48 -30.73 -48.46 17.99
CA MET A 48 -32.04 -47.85 17.73
C MET A 48 -33.21 -48.84 17.76
N LYS A 49 -33.17 -49.84 18.65
CA LYS A 49 -34.18 -50.92 18.76
C LYS A 49 -35.61 -50.44 19.05
N HIS A 50 -35.76 -49.21 19.52
CA HIS A 50 -37.05 -48.58 19.80
C HIS A 50 -37.70 -47.97 18.55
N VAL A 51 -36.99 -47.92 17.42
CA VAL A 51 -37.45 -47.29 16.17
C VAL A 51 -37.36 -48.23 14.98
N ILE A 52 -36.26 -48.98 14.87
CA ILE A 52 -36.05 -49.91 13.78
C ILE A 52 -35.82 -51.33 14.29
N ASP A 53 -36.33 -52.30 13.54
CA ASP A 53 -36.04 -53.71 13.71
C ASP A 53 -35.12 -54.17 12.57
N ILE A 54 -34.05 -54.90 12.90
CA ILE A 54 -33.08 -55.38 11.92
C ILE A 54 -33.24 -56.89 11.80
N GLN A 55 -33.63 -57.36 10.61
CA GLN A 55 -33.87 -58.77 10.32
C GLN A 55 -32.99 -59.24 9.16
N ASP A 56 -32.70 -60.54 9.11
CA ASP A 56 -32.07 -61.16 7.94
C ASP A 56 -33.16 -61.58 6.94
N TYR A 57 -33.12 -61.02 5.73
CA TYR A 57 -34.03 -61.35 4.65
C TYR A 57 -33.24 -61.70 3.38
N ARG A 58 -33.37 -62.96 2.93
CA ARG A 58 -32.69 -63.49 1.74
C ARG A 58 -31.17 -63.21 1.72
N GLY A 59 -30.51 -63.39 2.86
CA GLY A 59 -29.06 -63.19 3.00
C GLY A 59 -28.62 -61.73 3.17
N ASN A 60 -29.55 -60.77 3.14
CA ASN A 60 -29.27 -59.36 3.40
C ASN A 60 -29.87 -58.93 4.74
N ARG A 61 -29.12 -58.12 5.50
CA ARG A 61 -29.67 -57.45 6.68
C ARG A 61 -30.55 -56.29 6.23
N VAL A 62 -31.82 -56.29 6.64
CA VAL A 62 -32.81 -55.26 6.32
C VAL A 62 -33.24 -54.55 7.59
N ALA A 63 -33.33 -53.23 7.54
CA ALA A 63 -33.89 -52.40 8.59
C ALA A 63 -35.36 -52.10 8.27
N ARG A 64 -36.25 -52.33 9.23
CA ARG A 64 -37.70 -52.07 9.14
C ARG A 64 -38.12 -51.06 10.19
N LEU A 65 -38.88 -50.04 9.81
CA LEU A 65 -39.45 -49.09 10.77
C LEU A 65 -40.55 -49.77 11.60
N LEU A 66 -40.46 -49.71 12.93
CA LEU A 66 -41.39 -50.37 13.85
C LEU A 66 -42.80 -49.76 13.79
N PRO A 67 -43.88 -50.57 13.77
CA PRO A 67 -45.26 -50.07 13.73
C PRO A 67 -45.64 -49.12 14.85
N ALA A 68 -45.16 -49.37 16.08
CA ALA A 68 -45.40 -48.50 17.24
C ALA A 68 -44.79 -47.09 17.05
N PHE A 69 -43.71 -46.97 16.30
CA PHE A 69 -43.12 -45.68 15.98
C PHE A 69 -43.93 -44.96 14.88
N ARG A 70 -44.54 -45.71 13.94
CA ARG A 70 -45.36 -45.15 12.84
C ARG A 70 -46.59 -44.40 13.33
N THR A 71 -47.21 -44.82 14.43
CA THR A 71 -48.41 -44.18 15.01
C THR A 71 -48.11 -42.86 15.73
N HIS A 72 -46.86 -42.67 16.18
CA HIS A 72 -46.39 -41.42 16.80
C HIS A 72 -45.67 -40.49 15.81
N PHE A 73 -45.70 -40.83 14.52
CA PHE A 73 -44.93 -40.19 13.46
C PHE A 73 -45.77 -39.15 12.70
N ASP A 74 -45.81 -37.90 13.18
CA ASP A 74 -46.45 -36.77 12.46
C ASP A 74 -45.44 -36.08 11.52
N GLU A 75 -45.63 -36.27 10.22
CA GLU A 75 -44.78 -35.69 9.16
C GLU A 75 -44.73 -34.17 9.21
N ASN A 76 -45.86 -33.50 9.49
CA ASN A 76 -45.93 -32.05 9.44
C ASN A 76 -45.15 -31.40 10.60
N HIS A 77 -45.15 -32.05 11.77
CA HIS A 77 -44.32 -31.66 12.92
C HIS A 77 -42.83 -31.94 12.70
N ILE A 78 -42.47 -33.02 12.01
CA ILE A 78 -41.07 -33.37 11.76
C ILE A 78 -40.47 -32.51 10.63
N HIS A 79 -41.21 -32.23 9.55
CA HIS A 79 -40.75 -31.33 8.47
C HIS A 79 -40.63 -29.86 8.88
N THR A 80 -41.25 -29.47 10.01
CA THR A 80 -41.04 -28.18 10.68
C THR A 80 -39.89 -28.23 11.69
N GLN A 81 -39.58 -29.40 12.26
CA GLN A 81 -38.45 -29.62 13.19
C GLN A 81 -37.12 -30.03 12.52
N LEU A 82 -37.14 -30.56 11.30
CA LEU A 82 -35.97 -30.97 10.52
C LEU A 82 -35.86 -30.13 9.25
N GLU A 83 -34.77 -29.37 9.14
CA GLU A 83 -34.44 -28.62 7.94
C GLU A 83 -34.23 -29.56 6.75
N GLN A 84 -34.81 -29.21 5.60
CA GLN A 84 -34.69 -29.99 4.37
C GLN A 84 -33.51 -29.47 3.54
N PRO A 85 -32.72 -30.36 2.90
CA PRO A 85 -31.57 -29.96 2.09
C PRO A 85 -31.96 -29.36 0.72
N PHE A 86 -33.25 -29.30 0.39
CA PHE A 86 -33.75 -28.82 -0.89
C PHE A 86 -34.95 -27.88 -0.73
N CYS A 87 -35.19 -27.06 -1.75
CA CYS A 87 -36.27 -26.10 -1.81
C CYS A 87 -37.64 -26.78 -1.96
N LYS A 88 -38.62 -26.40 -1.13
CA LYS A 88 -39.99 -26.93 -1.17
C LYS A 88 -40.84 -26.41 -2.35
N ILE A 89 -40.42 -25.32 -2.99
CA ILE A 89 -41.16 -24.66 -4.09
C ILE A 89 -40.82 -25.32 -5.44
N HIS A 90 -39.53 -25.59 -5.67
CA HIS A 90 -39.01 -25.98 -6.98
C HIS A 90 -38.51 -27.43 -7.06
N CYS A 91 -38.29 -28.12 -5.93
CA CYS A 91 -37.88 -29.52 -5.91
C CYS A 91 -39.12 -30.41 -5.68
N SER A 92 -39.41 -31.30 -6.62
CA SER A 92 -40.53 -32.27 -6.52
C SER A 92 -40.23 -33.39 -5.51
N LYS A 93 -41.24 -34.18 -5.12
CA LYS A 93 -41.09 -35.34 -4.19
C LYS A 93 -40.07 -36.38 -4.67
N ASN A 94 -39.74 -36.40 -5.96
CA ASN A 94 -38.71 -37.25 -6.56
C ASN A 94 -37.38 -36.52 -6.75
N PHE A 95 -37.08 -35.47 -5.97
CA PHE A 95 -35.75 -34.90 -5.89
C PHE A 95 -34.82 -35.94 -5.27
N ILE A 96 -34.35 -36.86 -6.11
CA ILE A 96 -33.30 -37.80 -5.77
C ILE A 96 -32.07 -36.93 -5.54
N ILE A 97 -31.66 -36.83 -4.28
CA ILE A 97 -30.32 -36.38 -3.93
C ILE A 97 -29.39 -37.46 -4.48
N ASN A 98 -29.11 -37.39 -5.77
CA ASN A 98 -27.91 -38.01 -6.28
C ASN A 98 -26.80 -37.43 -5.40
N SER A 99 -26.01 -38.31 -4.81
CA SER A 99 -24.83 -38.02 -3.98
C SER A 99 -23.78 -37.12 -4.65
N ASP A 100 -24.07 -36.66 -5.87
CA ASP A 100 -23.26 -35.89 -6.80
C ASP A 100 -23.97 -34.61 -7.31
N LEU A 101 -24.81 -33.97 -6.48
CA LEU A 101 -25.15 -32.55 -6.69
C LEU A 101 -23.95 -31.67 -6.31
N ASP A 102 -22.84 -31.86 -7.02
CA ASP A 102 -21.68 -30.98 -6.92
C ASP A 102 -22.12 -29.59 -7.40
N LEU A 103 -21.88 -28.57 -6.58
CA LEU A 103 -22.24 -27.20 -6.94
C LEU A 103 -21.44 -26.76 -8.18
N PRO A 104 -22.08 -26.14 -9.18
CA PRO A 104 -21.41 -25.79 -10.42
C PRO A 104 -20.33 -24.74 -10.20
N PHE A 105 -19.35 -24.72 -11.10
CA PHE A 105 -18.44 -23.62 -11.30
C PHE A 105 -19.05 -22.64 -12.31
N VAL A 106 -19.34 -21.42 -11.87
CA VAL A 106 -20.12 -20.46 -12.64
C VAL A 106 -19.25 -19.50 -13.45
N LYS A 107 -19.82 -19.00 -14.55
CA LYS A 107 -19.32 -17.90 -15.37
C LYS A 107 -20.45 -16.94 -15.71
N VAL A 108 -20.77 -16.05 -14.77
CA VAL A 108 -21.85 -15.06 -14.90
C VAL A 108 -21.36 -13.74 -14.33
N SER A 109 -21.71 -12.59 -14.93
CA SER A 109 -21.31 -11.28 -14.39
C SER A 109 -21.76 -11.14 -12.94
N PHE A 110 -20.86 -10.65 -12.09
CA PHE A 110 -21.10 -10.56 -10.65
C PHE A 110 -22.29 -9.67 -10.32
N LYS A 111 -22.46 -8.57 -11.07
CA LYS A 111 -23.61 -7.67 -10.93
C LYS A 111 -24.94 -8.39 -11.20
N THR A 112 -25.07 -9.01 -12.36
CA THR A 112 -26.27 -9.76 -12.76
C THR A 112 -26.57 -10.89 -11.79
N PHE A 113 -25.54 -11.65 -11.40
CA PHE A 113 -25.69 -12.75 -10.47
C PHE A 113 -26.18 -12.29 -9.08
N ALA A 114 -25.64 -11.18 -8.56
CA ALA A 114 -26.06 -10.63 -7.28
C ALA A 114 -27.52 -10.13 -7.31
N ASP A 115 -27.95 -9.47 -8.40
CA ASP A 115 -29.34 -9.06 -8.59
C ASP A 115 -30.28 -10.27 -8.63
N ASN A 116 -29.90 -11.31 -9.38
CA ASN A 116 -30.67 -12.54 -9.50
C ASN A 116 -30.83 -13.27 -8.16
N ILE A 117 -29.78 -13.36 -7.32
CA ILE A 117 -29.91 -13.98 -6.00
C ILE A 117 -30.85 -13.18 -5.11
N ARG A 118 -30.75 -11.85 -5.07
CA ARG A 118 -31.65 -11.02 -4.24
C ARG A 118 -33.11 -11.25 -4.61
N GLN A 119 -33.42 -11.32 -5.90
CA GLN A 119 -34.75 -11.64 -6.38
C GLN A 119 -35.16 -13.07 -6.01
N LEU A 120 -34.26 -14.06 -6.19
CA LEU A 120 -34.52 -15.45 -5.84
C LEU A 120 -34.80 -15.63 -4.34
N LEU A 121 -34.00 -15.02 -3.47
CA LEU A 121 -34.21 -15.07 -2.02
C LEU A 121 -35.53 -14.42 -1.62
N THR A 122 -35.92 -13.32 -2.27
CA THR A 122 -37.23 -12.68 -2.03
C THR A 122 -38.38 -13.65 -2.31
N GLN A 123 -38.28 -14.46 -3.37
CA GLN A 123 -39.28 -15.51 -3.68
C GLN A 123 -39.24 -16.68 -2.69
N HIS A 124 -38.16 -16.85 -1.94
CA HIS A 124 -37.96 -17.93 -0.97
C HIS A 124 -38.01 -17.45 0.49
N ASN A 125 -38.78 -16.38 0.77
CA ASN A 125 -38.92 -15.80 2.12
C ASN A 125 -37.58 -15.47 2.80
N GLY A 126 -36.58 -15.05 2.01
CA GLY A 126 -35.28 -14.61 2.46
C GLY A 126 -34.25 -15.71 2.77
N SER A 127 -34.59 -17.00 2.61
CA SER A 127 -33.66 -18.10 2.89
C SER A 127 -33.95 -19.36 2.05
N MET A 128 -32.92 -20.03 1.54
CA MET A 128 -33.06 -21.29 0.81
C MET A 128 -31.85 -22.24 0.98
N PRO A 129 -32.03 -23.56 0.85
CA PRO A 129 -30.92 -24.51 0.90
C PRO A 129 -29.96 -24.37 -0.29
N LEU A 130 -28.66 -24.36 -0.02
CA LEU A 130 -27.59 -24.20 -1.02
C LEU A 130 -27.57 -25.35 -2.04
N ALA A 131 -27.82 -26.59 -1.60
CA ALA A 131 -27.78 -27.76 -2.49
C ALA A 131 -28.84 -27.71 -3.61
N SER A 132 -29.97 -27.03 -3.38
CA SER A 132 -31.00 -26.79 -4.41
C SER A 132 -30.87 -25.45 -5.13
N PHE A 133 -29.83 -24.65 -4.83
CA PHE A 133 -29.72 -23.28 -5.32
C PHE A 133 -29.69 -23.19 -6.84
N ALA A 134 -28.80 -23.96 -7.50
CA ALA A 134 -28.66 -23.92 -8.96
C ALA A 134 -29.95 -24.36 -9.67
N GLN A 135 -30.65 -25.35 -9.09
CA GLN A 135 -31.96 -25.78 -9.60
C GLN A 135 -32.98 -24.65 -9.51
N CYS A 136 -33.17 -24.04 -8.33
CA CYS A 136 -34.08 -22.91 -8.17
C CYS A 136 -33.72 -21.74 -9.09
N TYR A 137 -32.43 -21.44 -9.26
CA TYR A 137 -31.96 -20.38 -10.14
C TYR A 137 -32.43 -20.62 -11.59
N SER A 138 -32.32 -21.86 -12.08
CA SER A 138 -32.72 -22.24 -13.45
C SER A 138 -34.22 -22.13 -13.74
N PHE A 139 -35.08 -22.07 -12.71
CA PHE A 139 -36.52 -21.87 -12.89
C PHE A 139 -36.89 -20.40 -13.11
N THR A 140 -36.04 -19.45 -12.71
CA THR A 140 -36.32 -18.01 -12.80
C THR A 140 -35.41 -17.29 -13.79
N PHE A 141 -34.19 -17.79 -13.98
CA PHE A 141 -33.14 -17.17 -14.79
C PHE A 141 -32.49 -18.21 -15.71
N GLU A 142 -31.56 -17.76 -16.56
CA GLU A 142 -30.77 -18.66 -17.39
C GLU A 142 -30.01 -19.69 -16.52
N PRO A 143 -30.03 -20.99 -16.87
CA PRO A 143 -29.38 -22.03 -16.05
C PRO A 143 -27.89 -21.76 -15.84
N LEU A 144 -27.41 -21.99 -14.62
CA LEU A 144 -25.98 -21.93 -14.30
C LEU A 144 -25.27 -23.15 -14.90
N ILE A 145 -24.53 -22.93 -15.98
CA ILE A 145 -23.73 -23.97 -16.64
C ILE A 145 -22.47 -24.23 -15.81
N ASP A 146 -22.12 -25.51 -15.63
CA ASP A 146 -20.90 -25.92 -14.94
C ASP A 146 -19.67 -25.80 -15.86
N HIS A 147 -18.76 -24.89 -15.52
CA HIS A 147 -17.55 -24.59 -16.28
C HIS A 147 -16.28 -25.04 -15.53
N LYS A 148 -15.47 -25.94 -16.10
CA LYS A 148 -14.23 -26.42 -15.47
C LYS A 148 -13.27 -25.31 -15.00
N ASP A 149 -13.27 -24.18 -15.70
CA ASP A 149 -12.45 -23.00 -15.43
C ASP A 149 -13.22 -21.85 -14.77
N GLY A 150 -14.44 -22.11 -14.28
CA GLY A 150 -15.30 -21.15 -13.59
C GLY A 150 -14.98 -20.99 -12.09
N VAL A 151 -15.75 -20.10 -11.46
CA VAL A 151 -15.63 -19.81 -10.02
C VAL A 151 -16.60 -20.70 -9.25
N PRO A 152 -16.20 -21.34 -8.13
CA PRO A 152 -17.13 -22.17 -7.35
C PRO A 152 -18.36 -21.37 -6.92
N LEU A 153 -19.57 -21.88 -7.18
CA LEU A 153 -20.82 -21.20 -6.86
C LEU A 153 -20.91 -20.76 -5.39
N GLU A 154 -20.53 -21.64 -4.45
CA GLU A 154 -20.53 -21.33 -3.01
C GLU A 154 -19.64 -20.12 -2.67
N HIS A 155 -18.47 -20.02 -3.30
CA HIS A 155 -17.59 -18.88 -3.14
C HIS A 155 -18.21 -17.63 -3.75
N TYR A 156 -18.75 -17.73 -4.97
CA TYR A 156 -19.32 -16.59 -5.68
C TYR A 156 -20.51 -15.96 -4.94
N ILE A 157 -21.36 -16.79 -4.34
CA ILE A 157 -22.45 -16.34 -3.46
C ILE A 157 -21.88 -15.60 -2.23
N SER A 158 -20.83 -16.15 -1.61
CA SER A 158 -20.24 -15.57 -0.39
C SER A 158 -19.54 -14.22 -0.60
N CYS A 159 -19.24 -13.85 -1.84
CA CYS A 159 -18.64 -12.55 -2.17
C CYS A 159 -19.65 -11.40 -2.06
N ILE A 160 -20.96 -11.68 -2.01
CA ILE A 160 -22.01 -10.67 -1.98
C ILE A 160 -22.26 -10.19 -0.54
N LYS A 161 -22.06 -8.90 -0.27
CA LYS A 161 -22.00 -8.32 1.09
C LYS A 161 -23.28 -8.49 1.92
N ASP A 162 -24.44 -8.43 1.28
CA ASP A 162 -25.77 -8.53 1.90
C ASP A 162 -26.32 -9.97 1.94
N ILE A 163 -25.51 -10.95 1.55
CA ILE A 163 -25.89 -12.37 1.51
C ILE A 163 -24.90 -13.18 2.34
N GLN A 164 -25.37 -14.21 3.01
CA GLN A 164 -24.55 -15.10 3.81
C GLN A 164 -24.92 -16.56 3.57
N ILE A 165 -23.93 -17.43 3.76
CA ILE A 165 -24.11 -18.88 3.78
C ILE A 165 -23.91 -19.36 5.21
N LEU A 166 -24.98 -19.86 5.84
CA LEU A 166 -24.91 -20.43 7.19
C LEU A 166 -25.17 -21.93 7.14
N ALA A 167 -24.44 -22.68 7.96
CA ALA A 167 -24.77 -24.08 8.21
C ALA A 167 -25.87 -24.14 9.28
N GLY A 168 -27.08 -24.49 8.85
CA GLY A 168 -28.23 -24.66 9.73
C GLY A 168 -28.21 -25.97 10.50
N GLN A 169 -29.35 -26.31 11.09
CA GLN A 169 -29.54 -27.53 11.84
C GLN A 169 -29.26 -28.75 10.94
N GLY A 170 -28.20 -29.51 11.23
CA GLY A 170 -27.88 -30.75 10.53
C GLY A 170 -26.85 -30.61 9.42
N PHE A 171 -25.99 -29.58 9.48
CA PHE A 171 -24.92 -29.33 8.51
C PHE A 171 -25.43 -28.92 7.12
N ILE A 172 -26.71 -28.56 7.00
CA ILE A 172 -27.29 -28.08 5.74
C ILE A 172 -26.94 -26.60 5.57
N LYS A 173 -26.19 -26.28 4.51
CA LYS A 173 -25.88 -24.90 4.16
C LYS A 173 -27.10 -24.20 3.56
N LYS A 174 -27.41 -23.01 4.05
CA LYS A 174 -28.48 -22.14 3.55
C LYS A 174 -27.92 -20.81 3.08
N VAL A 175 -28.42 -20.35 1.94
CA VAL A 175 -28.20 -18.99 1.42
C VAL A 175 -29.33 -18.11 1.94
N GLN A 176 -29.00 -17.01 2.59
CA GLN A 176 -29.99 -16.08 3.15
C GLN A 176 -29.49 -14.63 3.16
N PHE A 177 -30.39 -13.68 3.35
CA PHE A 177 -30.01 -12.28 3.57
C PHE A 177 -29.20 -12.13 4.88
N SER A 178 -28.24 -11.22 4.86
CA SER A 178 -27.51 -10.80 6.06
C SER A 178 -28.40 -9.91 6.92
N GLN A 179 -28.63 -10.26 8.18
CA GLN A 179 -29.47 -9.47 9.09
C GLN A 179 -28.69 -8.24 9.58
N THR A 180 -28.99 -7.06 9.06
CA THR A 180 -28.46 -5.78 9.53
C THR A 180 -29.33 -5.22 10.66
N THR A 181 -28.99 -5.51 11.93
CA THR A 181 -29.27 -4.67 13.11
C THR A 181 -28.47 -5.17 14.33
N GLY A 182 -27.42 -4.44 14.74
CA GLY A 182 -26.61 -4.73 15.94
C GLY A 182 -25.11 -4.93 15.65
N PRO A 183 -24.22 -4.73 16.64
CA PRO A 183 -22.78 -4.60 16.40
C PRO A 183 -22.22 -5.85 15.73
N SER A 184 -21.32 -5.62 14.78
CA SER A 184 -20.71 -6.59 13.88
C SER A 184 -20.32 -7.91 14.56
N PHE A 185 -21.14 -8.94 14.38
CA PHE A 185 -20.74 -10.33 14.53
C PHE A 185 -20.31 -10.86 13.17
N THR A 186 -19.09 -11.38 13.13
CA THR A 186 -18.48 -12.11 12.02
C THR A 186 -19.39 -13.22 11.52
N PRO A 187 -19.35 -13.58 10.22
CA PRO A 187 -20.07 -14.74 9.72
C PRO A 187 -19.59 -15.99 10.46
N THR A 188 -20.51 -16.75 11.04
CA THR A 188 -20.24 -18.02 11.70
C THR A 188 -20.47 -19.18 10.73
N PRO A 189 -19.40 -19.85 10.26
CA PRO A 189 -19.49 -21.24 9.82
C PRO A 189 -19.14 -22.14 11.01
N PHE A 190 -20.12 -22.95 11.44
CA PHE A 190 -20.06 -23.89 12.56
C PHE A 190 -19.88 -23.27 13.94
N ASP A 191 -20.67 -23.76 14.91
CA ASP A 191 -20.64 -23.44 16.34
C ASP A 191 -19.26 -22.98 16.84
N THR A 192 -19.04 -21.67 16.81
CA THR A 192 -17.81 -21.01 17.30
C THR A 192 -18.04 -20.32 18.64
N SER A 193 -19.22 -20.51 19.23
CA SER A 193 -19.59 -19.95 20.54
C SER A 193 -18.76 -20.49 21.72
N ASN A 194 -17.79 -21.38 21.49
CA ASN A 194 -16.83 -21.84 22.51
C ASN A 194 -15.35 -21.89 22.05
N MET A 195 -14.96 -21.22 20.95
CA MET A 195 -13.56 -21.22 20.48
C MET A 195 -12.98 -19.81 20.29
N HIS A 196 -13.46 -18.81 21.03
CA HIS A 196 -12.58 -17.73 21.45
C HIS A 196 -11.58 -18.34 22.43
N VAL A 197 -10.56 -19.00 21.91
CA VAL A 197 -9.37 -19.25 22.68
C VAL A 197 -8.89 -17.85 23.05
N ASP A 198 -8.92 -17.50 24.34
CA ASP A 198 -8.06 -16.47 24.91
C ASP A 198 -6.61 -16.93 24.72
N ALA A 199 -6.19 -17.00 23.47
CA ALA A 199 -4.93 -17.54 23.04
C ALA A 199 -3.88 -16.49 23.41
N CYS A 200 -2.90 -16.92 24.20
CA CYS A 200 -1.72 -16.14 24.51
C CYS A 200 -1.13 -15.53 23.22
N ALA A 201 -0.53 -14.34 23.32
CA ALA A 201 0.00 -13.58 22.18
C ALA A 201 0.88 -14.42 21.24
N GLU A 202 1.60 -15.42 21.77
CA GLU A 202 2.41 -16.36 21.01
C GLU A 202 1.59 -17.23 20.03
N VAL A 203 0.45 -17.76 20.45
CA VAL A 203 -0.43 -18.58 19.59
C VAL A 203 -1.02 -17.71 18.47
N GLN A 204 -1.36 -16.46 18.77
CA GLN A 204 -1.83 -15.50 17.75
C GLN A 204 -0.75 -15.19 16.72
N GLN A 205 0.51 -15.00 17.13
CA GLN A 205 1.63 -14.81 16.20
C GLN A 205 1.84 -16.04 15.32
N ARG A 206 1.78 -17.25 15.88
CA ARG A 206 1.87 -18.51 15.11
C ARG A 206 0.72 -18.65 14.11
N LEU A 207 -0.51 -18.29 14.49
CA LEU A 207 -1.65 -18.28 13.57
C LEU A 207 -1.51 -17.23 12.46
N GLN A 208 -0.96 -16.05 12.75
CA GLN A 208 -0.65 -15.04 11.73
C GLN A 208 0.45 -15.51 10.76
N GLN A 209 1.43 -16.25 11.27
CA GLN A 209 2.45 -16.87 10.44
C GLN A 209 1.85 -17.97 9.56
N PHE A 210 1.07 -18.88 10.15
CA PHE A 210 0.35 -19.92 9.43
C PHE A 210 -0.56 -19.34 8.34
N SER A 211 -1.30 -18.28 8.65
CA SER A 211 -2.12 -17.53 7.69
C SER A 211 -1.33 -17.08 6.45
N ARG A 212 -0.11 -16.58 6.61
CA ARG A 212 0.77 -16.18 5.50
C ARG A 212 1.23 -17.40 4.69
N GLU A 213 1.65 -18.45 5.37
CA GLU A 213 2.12 -19.68 4.74
C GLU A 213 1.04 -20.38 3.92
N VAL A 214 -0.19 -20.46 4.43
CA VAL A 214 -1.32 -21.02 3.67
C VAL A 214 -1.61 -20.19 2.42
N LEU A 215 -1.58 -18.86 2.52
CA LEU A 215 -1.73 -18.00 1.35
C LEU A 215 -0.64 -18.24 0.31
N ASP A 216 0.61 -18.40 0.74
CA ASP A 216 1.74 -18.63 -0.17
C ASP A 216 1.65 -20.02 -0.81
N LEU A 217 1.30 -21.06 -0.05
CA LEU A 217 1.03 -22.40 -0.59
C LEU A 217 -0.06 -22.36 -1.67
N LEU A 218 -1.20 -21.70 -1.38
CA LEU A 218 -2.32 -21.63 -2.33
C LEU A 218 -1.96 -20.84 -3.59
N LYS A 219 -1.19 -19.75 -3.49
CA LYS A 219 -0.73 -18.97 -4.66
C LYS A 219 0.12 -19.78 -5.64
N HIS A 220 0.91 -20.73 -5.12
CA HIS A 220 1.77 -21.58 -5.93
C HIS A 220 1.05 -22.78 -6.53
N GLN A 221 -0.22 -22.98 -6.18
CA GLN A 221 -0.98 -24.10 -6.70
C GLN A 221 -1.56 -23.80 -8.09
N SER A 222 -1.28 -24.71 -9.03
CA SER A 222 -1.66 -24.57 -10.45
C SER A 222 -3.16 -24.66 -10.71
N SER A 223 -3.96 -25.13 -9.75
CA SER A 223 -5.41 -25.30 -9.85
C SER A 223 -6.20 -24.10 -9.29
N HIS A 224 -5.95 -22.90 -9.82
CA HIS A 224 -6.68 -21.67 -9.48
C HIS A 224 -6.69 -21.29 -7.99
N CYS A 225 -5.55 -21.44 -7.31
CA CYS A 225 -5.43 -21.17 -5.88
C CYS A 225 -6.34 -22.03 -4.97
N ARG A 226 -6.72 -23.23 -5.43
CA ARG A 226 -7.57 -24.18 -4.70
C ARG A 226 -6.83 -25.47 -4.39
N LEU A 227 -7.15 -26.09 -3.26
CA LEU A 227 -6.55 -27.35 -2.82
C LEU A 227 -7.59 -28.20 -2.06
N PRO A 228 -7.73 -29.50 -2.34
CA PRO A 228 -8.56 -30.37 -1.50
C PRO A 228 -8.02 -30.43 -0.07
N VAL A 229 -8.89 -30.29 0.94
CA VAL A 229 -8.47 -30.30 2.35
C VAL A 229 -7.77 -31.61 2.72
N SER A 230 -8.18 -32.74 2.12
CA SER A 230 -7.53 -34.05 2.28
C SER A 230 -6.08 -34.09 1.79
N LYS A 231 -5.71 -33.23 0.84
CA LYS A 231 -4.34 -33.11 0.30
C LYS A 231 -3.54 -31.97 0.94
N PHE A 232 -4.11 -31.28 1.93
CA PHE A 232 -3.49 -30.10 2.52
C PHE A 232 -2.13 -30.41 3.15
N VAL A 233 -2.07 -31.41 4.04
CA VAL A 233 -0.85 -31.74 4.79
C VAL A 233 0.27 -32.17 3.85
N SER A 234 -0.03 -32.98 2.83
CA SER A 234 0.94 -33.40 1.83
C SER A 234 1.47 -32.23 0.99
N ALA A 235 0.59 -31.32 0.54
CA ALA A 235 0.98 -30.17 -0.25
C ALA A 235 1.82 -29.18 0.58
N TYR A 236 1.43 -28.95 1.83
CA TYR A 236 2.20 -28.12 2.75
C TYR A 236 3.61 -28.67 2.98
N HIS A 237 3.74 -29.98 3.17
CA HIS A 237 5.04 -30.65 3.31
C HIS A 237 5.90 -30.50 2.06
N GLN A 238 5.32 -30.69 0.88
CA GLN A 238 6.04 -30.57 -0.39
C GLN A 238 6.52 -29.13 -0.65
N TYR A 239 5.74 -28.12 -0.28
CA TYR A 239 6.07 -26.73 -0.56
C TYR A 239 7.06 -26.14 0.45
N PHE A 240 6.90 -26.41 1.75
CA PHE A 240 7.74 -25.84 2.81
C PHE A 240 8.85 -26.78 3.29
N ASN A 241 8.93 -28.01 2.78
CA ASN A 241 9.85 -29.06 3.26
C ASN A 241 9.75 -29.33 4.77
N ARG A 242 8.54 -29.18 5.35
CA ARG A 242 8.27 -29.45 6.77
C ARG A 242 6.82 -29.87 7.01
N GLN A 243 6.59 -30.65 8.07
CA GLN A 243 5.24 -31.10 8.42
C GLN A 243 4.41 -29.97 9.06
N CYS A 244 3.15 -29.84 8.65
CA CYS A 244 2.18 -29.00 9.34
C CYS A 244 1.66 -29.74 10.59
N ARG A 245 2.24 -29.47 11.75
CA ARG A 245 1.79 -30.02 13.03
C ARG A 245 0.65 -29.18 13.58
N VAL A 246 -0.57 -29.68 13.44
CA VAL A 246 -1.80 -28.95 13.84
C VAL A 246 -1.78 -28.56 15.33
N ALA A 247 -1.21 -29.41 16.18
CA ALA A 247 -1.10 -29.18 17.62
C ALA A 247 -0.23 -27.96 17.99
N ASP A 248 0.75 -27.58 17.16
CA ASP A 248 1.64 -26.44 17.41
C ASP A 248 0.89 -25.09 17.42
N TYR A 249 -0.33 -25.10 16.88
CA TYR A 249 -1.25 -23.97 16.79
C TYR A 249 -2.42 -24.06 17.80
N GLY A 250 -2.47 -25.10 18.63
CA GLY A 250 -3.54 -25.29 19.62
C GLY A 250 -4.80 -26.01 19.09
N PHE A 251 -4.70 -26.69 17.94
CA PHE A 251 -5.83 -27.40 17.33
C PHE A 251 -5.55 -28.92 17.23
N SER A 252 -6.61 -29.72 17.27
CA SER A 252 -6.51 -31.18 17.09
C SER A 252 -6.85 -31.65 15.66
N LYS A 253 -7.60 -30.85 14.90
CA LYS A 253 -8.02 -31.18 13.53
C LYS A 253 -7.60 -30.07 12.58
N ILE A 254 -7.10 -30.47 11.41
CA ILE A 254 -6.64 -29.52 10.39
C ILE A 254 -7.78 -28.58 9.94
N LEU A 255 -9.00 -29.10 9.84
CA LEU A 255 -10.16 -28.31 9.46
C LEU A 255 -10.39 -27.16 10.46
N ASP A 256 -10.31 -27.42 11.76
CA ASP A 256 -10.52 -26.42 12.80
C ASP A 256 -9.44 -25.33 12.74
N LEU A 257 -8.19 -25.72 12.48
CA LEU A 257 -7.08 -24.79 12.26
C LEU A 257 -7.30 -23.91 11.01
N LEU A 258 -7.78 -24.48 9.91
CA LEU A 258 -8.08 -23.72 8.68
C LEU A 258 -9.28 -22.79 8.89
N CYS A 259 -10.30 -23.22 9.64
CA CYS A 259 -11.43 -22.39 10.05
C CYS A 259 -11.01 -21.24 10.99
N ALA A 260 -9.90 -21.37 11.71
CA ALA A 260 -9.37 -20.33 12.61
C ALA A 260 -8.71 -19.15 11.87
N VAL A 261 -8.51 -19.23 10.54
CA VAL A 261 -7.95 -18.16 9.70
C VAL A 261 -8.88 -17.72 8.56
N PRO A 262 -10.16 -17.37 8.87
CA PRO A 262 -11.19 -17.10 7.85
C PRO A 262 -10.93 -15.82 7.04
N LYS A 263 -10.06 -14.93 7.56
CA LYS A 263 -9.62 -13.73 6.85
C LYS A 263 -8.75 -14.08 5.63
N SER A 264 -8.04 -15.20 5.67
CA SER A 264 -7.07 -15.60 4.65
C SER A 264 -7.63 -16.64 3.69
N VAL A 265 -8.40 -17.59 4.20
CA VAL A 265 -8.88 -18.73 3.43
C VAL A 265 -10.34 -18.97 3.67
N GLN A 266 -10.95 -19.67 2.73
CA GLN A 266 -12.32 -20.10 2.76
C GLN A 266 -12.38 -21.60 2.45
N ILE A 267 -13.21 -22.31 3.21
CA ILE A 267 -13.49 -23.73 2.98
C ILE A 267 -14.84 -23.83 2.27
N LEU A 268 -14.88 -24.57 1.17
CA LEU A 268 -16.05 -24.80 0.35
C LEU A 268 -16.37 -26.30 0.32
N GLY A 269 -17.61 -26.64 -0.01
CA GLY A 269 -18.09 -28.01 -0.08
C GLY A 269 -18.23 -28.68 1.29
N ASP A 270 -18.59 -29.95 1.27
CA ASP A 270 -18.94 -30.73 2.46
C ASP A 270 -18.22 -32.09 2.49
N GLY A 271 -18.17 -32.69 3.67
CA GLY A 271 -17.52 -33.98 3.90
C GLY A 271 -16.09 -34.05 3.36
N ASN A 272 -15.82 -35.11 2.59
CA ASN A 272 -14.50 -35.39 2.01
C ASN A 272 -14.22 -34.63 0.70
N LYS A 273 -15.23 -33.96 0.13
CA LYS A 273 -15.11 -33.15 -1.10
C LYS A 273 -14.70 -31.69 -0.78
N ARG A 274 -14.42 -31.37 0.49
CA ARG A 274 -14.02 -30.02 0.92
C ARG A 274 -12.77 -29.54 0.21
N ILE A 275 -12.85 -28.32 -0.32
CA ILE A 275 -11.73 -27.59 -0.91
C ILE A 275 -11.44 -26.34 -0.09
N ILE A 276 -10.15 -26.01 0.04
CA ILE A 276 -9.70 -24.74 0.58
C ILE A 276 -9.31 -23.82 -0.58
N THR A 277 -9.75 -22.57 -0.51
CA THR A 277 -9.42 -21.49 -1.44
C THR A 277 -9.00 -20.24 -0.66
N ILE A 278 -8.43 -19.26 -1.34
CA ILE A 278 -8.15 -17.94 -0.77
C ILE A 278 -9.48 -17.21 -0.55
N SER A 279 -9.61 -16.49 0.56
CA SER A 279 -10.80 -15.68 0.84
C SER A 279 -10.98 -14.57 -0.21
N HIS A 280 -12.22 -14.15 -0.48
CA HIS A 280 -12.52 -13.05 -1.41
C HIS A 280 -11.72 -11.77 -1.08
N ARG A 281 -11.66 -11.43 0.20
CA ARG A 281 -10.86 -10.29 0.69
C ARG A 281 -9.39 -10.39 0.29
N CYS A 282 -8.78 -11.57 0.44
CA CYS A 282 -7.37 -11.78 0.09
C CYS A 282 -7.15 -11.83 -1.42
N GLN A 283 -8.10 -12.35 -2.20
CA GLN A 283 -8.06 -12.29 -3.66
C GLN A 283 -8.09 -10.84 -4.17
N MET A 284 -9.04 -10.02 -3.70
CA MET A 284 -9.11 -8.60 -4.08
C MET A 284 -7.88 -7.83 -3.66
N LYS A 285 -7.39 -8.05 -2.42
CA LYS A 285 -6.15 -7.41 -1.96
C LYS A 285 -4.96 -7.78 -2.84
N ARG A 286 -4.86 -9.04 -3.28
CA ARG A 286 -3.80 -9.49 -4.19
C ARG A 286 -3.93 -8.79 -5.54
N PHE A 287 -5.12 -8.79 -6.14
CA PHE A 287 -5.39 -8.10 -7.40
C PHE A 287 -5.02 -6.60 -7.31
N THR A 288 -5.54 -5.89 -6.31
CA THR A 288 -5.22 -4.48 -6.08
C THR A 288 -3.71 -4.23 -5.99
N ASN A 289 -2.99 -5.02 -5.18
CA ASN A 289 -1.55 -4.87 -5.01
C ASN A 289 -0.78 -5.13 -6.30
N ASP A 290 -1.21 -6.12 -7.07
CA ASP A 290 -0.58 -6.45 -8.35
C ASP A 290 -0.74 -5.31 -9.35
N ILE A 291 -1.94 -4.71 -9.43
CA ILE A 291 -2.21 -3.53 -10.26
C ILE A 291 -1.42 -2.31 -9.79
N ILE A 292 -1.38 -2.03 -8.48
CA ILE A 292 -0.58 -0.91 -7.94
C ILE A 292 0.90 -1.08 -8.34
N ARG A 293 1.45 -2.30 -8.23
CA ARG A 293 2.85 -2.58 -8.61
C ARG A 293 3.08 -2.35 -10.10
N ILE A 294 2.18 -2.81 -10.96
CA ILE A 294 2.25 -2.57 -12.42
C ILE A 294 2.24 -1.06 -12.69
N LEU A 295 1.27 -0.33 -12.13
CA LEU A 295 1.11 1.10 -12.33
C LEU A 295 2.31 1.91 -11.82
N LYS A 296 2.93 1.53 -10.70
CA LYS A 296 4.15 2.17 -10.19
C LYS A 296 5.31 2.12 -11.19
N ASN A 297 5.39 1.05 -11.98
CA ASN A 297 6.42 0.88 -13.00
C ASN A 297 6.11 1.58 -14.33
N LYS A 298 4.92 2.19 -14.49
CA LYS A 298 4.56 2.95 -15.70
C LYS A 298 4.86 4.44 -15.53
N PRO A 299 5.42 5.12 -16.55
CA PRO A 299 5.75 6.54 -16.47
C PRO A 299 4.56 7.44 -16.07
N GLN A 300 3.39 7.19 -16.67
CA GLN A 300 2.17 7.95 -16.40
C GLN A 300 1.36 7.43 -15.21
N ARG A 301 1.78 6.33 -14.58
CA ARG A 301 1.06 5.64 -13.49
C ARG A 301 -0.43 5.37 -13.78
N LEU A 302 -0.74 5.11 -15.05
CA LEU A 302 -2.08 4.76 -15.55
C LEU A 302 -1.98 3.71 -16.65
N MET A 303 -3.09 3.01 -16.90
CA MET A 303 -3.25 2.05 -18.01
C MET A 303 -4.72 1.86 -18.37
N ALA A 304 -5.01 1.35 -19.56
CA ALA A 304 -6.36 0.96 -19.93
C ALA A 304 -6.76 -0.34 -19.20
N ILE A 305 -8.05 -0.51 -18.87
CA ILE A 305 -8.53 -1.73 -18.19
C ILE A 305 -8.26 -2.97 -19.05
N SER A 306 -8.42 -2.86 -20.37
CA SER A 306 -8.13 -3.95 -21.32
C SER A 306 -6.65 -4.37 -21.39
N GLU A 307 -5.73 -3.51 -20.94
CA GLU A 307 -4.28 -3.82 -20.92
C GLU A 307 -3.89 -4.66 -19.69
N ILE A 308 -4.76 -4.80 -18.69
CA ILE A 308 -4.45 -5.50 -17.43
C ILE A 308 -3.87 -6.90 -17.66
N PRO A 309 -4.46 -7.78 -18.50
CA PRO A 309 -3.90 -9.12 -18.71
C PRO A 309 -2.49 -9.10 -19.29
N ILE A 310 -2.24 -8.21 -20.25
CA ILE A 310 -0.96 -8.09 -20.97
C ILE A 310 0.14 -7.60 -20.03
N GLU A 311 -0.15 -6.52 -19.30
CA GLU A 311 0.80 -5.91 -18.38
C GLU A 311 1.09 -6.80 -17.18
N TYR A 312 0.10 -7.57 -16.73
CA TYR A 312 0.30 -8.59 -15.69
C TYR A 312 1.27 -9.67 -16.17
N GLU A 313 1.09 -10.19 -17.38
CA GLU A 313 1.98 -11.23 -17.93
C GLU A 313 3.40 -10.72 -18.12
N MET A 314 3.57 -9.47 -18.57
CA MET A 314 4.88 -8.82 -18.67
C MET A 314 5.55 -8.64 -17.30
N ALA A 315 4.80 -8.20 -16.28
CA ALA A 315 5.34 -7.91 -14.96
C ALA A 315 5.67 -9.19 -14.15
N TYR A 316 4.85 -10.22 -14.27
CA TYR A 316 4.94 -11.44 -13.43
C TYR A 316 5.43 -12.68 -14.16
N LYS A 317 5.63 -12.62 -15.49
CA LYS A 317 5.99 -13.78 -16.33
C LYS A 317 5.03 -14.96 -16.14
N LYS A 318 3.76 -14.67 -15.87
CA LYS A 318 2.69 -15.64 -15.60
C LYS A 318 1.43 -15.21 -16.34
N SER A 319 0.74 -16.15 -16.96
CA SER A 319 -0.56 -15.91 -17.60
C SER A 319 -1.56 -15.32 -16.59
N PHE A 320 -2.24 -14.25 -16.98
CA PHE A 320 -3.29 -13.65 -16.16
C PHE A 320 -4.58 -14.49 -16.22
N CYS A 321 -5.01 -15.03 -15.07
CA CYS A 321 -6.25 -15.78 -14.95
C CYS A 321 -7.20 -15.06 -13.99
N ILE A 322 -8.37 -14.66 -14.48
CA ILE A 322 -9.36 -13.89 -13.71
C ILE A 322 -9.90 -14.72 -12.53
N THR A 323 -10.15 -16.01 -12.76
CA THR A 323 -10.73 -16.90 -11.74
C THR A 323 -9.77 -17.23 -10.59
N ASP A 324 -8.46 -17.03 -10.76
CA ASP A 324 -7.49 -17.08 -9.64
C ASP A 324 -7.82 -16.00 -8.58
N PHE A 325 -8.47 -14.92 -8.98
CA PHE A 325 -8.92 -13.83 -8.12
C PHE A 325 -10.40 -13.91 -7.74
N GLY A 326 -11.07 -15.05 -7.98
CA GLY A 326 -12.43 -15.30 -7.47
C GLY A 326 -13.56 -14.64 -8.24
N MET A 327 -13.29 -14.07 -9.42
CA MET A 327 -14.30 -13.44 -10.28
C MET A 327 -14.33 -14.07 -11.67
N CYS A 328 -15.46 -13.88 -12.38
CA CYS A 328 -15.67 -14.45 -13.70
C CYS A 328 -15.14 -13.55 -14.83
N TYR A 329 -15.26 -12.23 -14.66
CA TYR A 329 -14.92 -11.23 -15.67
C TYR A 329 -13.99 -10.14 -15.13
N LEU A 330 -13.28 -9.47 -16.04
CA LEU A 330 -12.31 -8.43 -15.68
C LEU A 330 -12.99 -7.19 -15.11
N GLU A 331 -14.16 -6.85 -15.66
CA GLU A 331 -15.00 -5.74 -15.24
C GLU A 331 -15.45 -5.94 -13.79
N ASP A 332 -15.75 -7.18 -13.39
CA ASP A 332 -16.14 -7.50 -12.01
C ASP A 332 -14.95 -7.28 -11.04
N LEU A 333 -13.74 -7.72 -11.41
CA LEU A 333 -12.53 -7.46 -10.61
C LEU A 333 -12.27 -5.97 -10.41
N VAL A 334 -12.38 -5.19 -11.49
CA VAL A 334 -12.14 -3.75 -11.45
C VAL A 334 -13.21 -3.03 -10.63
N ASN A 335 -14.47 -3.42 -10.79
CA ASN A 335 -15.58 -2.85 -10.01
C ASN A 335 -15.47 -3.14 -8.51
N GLU A 336 -14.93 -4.29 -8.11
CA GLU A 336 -14.72 -4.63 -6.69
C GLU A 336 -13.64 -3.76 -6.02
N ILE A 337 -12.74 -3.14 -6.79
CA ILE A 337 -11.67 -2.27 -6.28
C ILE A 337 -11.92 -0.78 -6.50
N LYS A 338 -13.11 -0.40 -6.98
CA LYS A 338 -13.45 1.00 -7.31
C LYS A 338 -13.33 1.98 -6.15
N ASP A 339 -13.57 1.52 -4.93
CA ASP A 339 -13.52 2.33 -3.70
C ASP A 339 -12.13 2.31 -3.03
N ASN A 340 -11.10 1.82 -3.73
CA ASN A 340 -9.74 1.78 -3.23
C ASN A 340 -9.16 3.20 -3.09
N LYS A 341 -8.41 3.46 -2.01
CA LYS A 341 -7.84 4.79 -1.73
C LYS A 341 -6.63 5.15 -2.61
N GLU A 342 -5.93 4.16 -3.14
CA GLU A 342 -4.73 4.33 -3.94
C GLU A 342 -5.03 4.25 -5.45
N LEU A 343 -6.22 3.84 -5.87
CA LEU A 343 -6.60 3.66 -7.28
C LEU A 343 -7.82 4.52 -7.63
N VAL A 344 -7.79 5.11 -8.82
CA VAL A 344 -8.91 5.86 -9.40
C VAL A 344 -9.31 5.21 -10.71
N LEU A 345 -10.61 4.92 -10.84
CA LEU A 345 -11.21 4.43 -12.07
C LEU A 345 -11.89 5.59 -12.80
N ASP A 346 -11.58 5.75 -14.07
CA ASP A 346 -12.31 6.63 -14.98
C ASP A 346 -13.15 5.73 -15.90
N ALA A 347 -14.44 5.62 -15.58
CA ALA A 347 -15.37 4.74 -16.27
C ALA A 347 -15.64 5.17 -17.71
N GLU A 348 -15.57 6.47 -18.02
CA GLU A 348 -15.79 6.99 -19.38
C GLU A 348 -14.65 6.61 -20.30
N LYS A 349 -13.41 6.71 -19.81
CA LYS A 349 -12.20 6.37 -20.58
C LYS A 349 -11.78 4.92 -20.44
N SER A 350 -12.41 4.15 -19.56
CA SER A 350 -12.03 2.77 -19.23
C SER A 350 -10.56 2.64 -18.82
N ILE A 351 -10.08 3.58 -17.99
CA ILE A 351 -8.70 3.60 -17.49
C ILE A 351 -8.65 3.46 -15.97
N ILE A 352 -7.56 2.87 -15.48
CA ILE A 352 -7.20 2.81 -14.07
C ILE A 352 -5.89 3.55 -13.84
N LYS A 353 -5.85 4.41 -12.82
CA LYS A 353 -4.67 5.22 -12.47
C LYS A 353 -4.41 5.20 -10.97
N LEU A 354 -3.14 5.40 -10.58
CA LEU A 354 -2.81 5.61 -9.17
C LEU A 354 -3.32 6.99 -8.72
N TYR A 355 -4.01 7.03 -7.58
CA TYR A 355 -4.35 8.28 -6.93
C TYR A 355 -3.07 9.02 -6.53
N ARG A 356 -2.92 10.25 -7.01
CA ARG A 356 -1.88 11.18 -6.55
C ARG A 356 -2.59 12.37 -5.91
N LYS A 357 -2.29 12.62 -4.63
CA LYS A 357 -2.68 13.86 -3.98
C LYS A 357 -1.99 15.01 -4.73
N GLU A 358 -2.75 16.03 -5.15
CA GLU A 358 -2.16 17.26 -5.66
C GLU A 358 -1.34 17.91 -4.54
N ARG A 359 -0.08 18.20 -4.84
CA ARG A 359 0.84 18.86 -3.91
C ARG A 359 0.75 20.36 -4.07
N THR A 360 0.95 21.10 -2.99
CA THR A 360 1.04 22.56 -3.04
C THR A 360 2.41 23.01 -3.56
N ASP A 361 2.51 24.24 -4.07
CA ASP A 361 3.79 24.81 -4.53
C ASP A 361 4.84 24.83 -3.40
N LEU A 362 4.41 25.08 -2.16
CA LEU A 362 5.26 25.01 -0.97
C LEU A 362 5.78 23.59 -0.71
N GLU A 363 4.95 22.56 -0.86
CA GLU A 363 5.37 21.15 -0.71
C GLU A 363 6.38 20.76 -1.79
N ILE A 364 6.21 21.25 -3.04
CA ILE A 364 7.15 21.04 -4.14
C ILE A 364 8.49 21.71 -3.85
N PHE A 365 8.48 22.96 -3.41
CA PHE A 365 9.69 23.70 -3.04
C PHE A 365 10.40 23.07 -1.82
N ALA A 366 9.66 22.66 -0.81
CA ALA A 366 10.22 21.92 0.33
C ALA A 366 10.87 20.60 -0.12
N THR A 367 10.27 19.91 -1.10
CA THR A 367 10.83 18.67 -1.67
C THR A 367 12.16 18.94 -2.38
N SER A 368 12.32 20.07 -3.09
CA SER A 368 13.60 20.40 -3.73
C SER A 368 14.71 20.73 -2.71
N ILE A 369 14.35 21.29 -1.56
CA ILE A 369 15.32 21.48 -0.46
C ILE A 369 15.70 20.11 0.13
N PHE A 370 14.70 19.25 0.37
CA PHE A 370 14.93 17.91 0.89
C PHE A 370 15.80 17.06 -0.06
N GLU A 371 15.65 17.23 -1.37
CA GLU A 371 16.52 16.61 -2.37
C GLU A 371 18.01 16.91 -2.11
N GLN A 372 18.34 18.18 -1.85
CA GLN A 372 19.71 18.57 -1.50
C GLN A 372 20.14 18.01 -0.15
N ASP A 373 19.24 17.96 0.84
CA ASP A 373 19.53 17.33 2.14
C ASP A 373 19.89 15.84 1.98
N VAL A 374 19.19 15.13 1.08
CA VAL A 374 19.49 13.73 0.79
C VAL A 374 20.88 13.57 0.20
N ILE A 375 21.25 14.43 -0.76
CA ILE A 375 22.60 14.43 -1.36
C ILE A 375 23.66 14.76 -0.31
N ASP A 376 23.47 15.82 0.48
CA ASP A 376 24.41 16.27 1.52
C ASP A 376 24.65 15.19 2.59
N MET A 377 23.59 14.49 2.99
CA MET A 377 23.68 13.41 3.98
C MET A 377 24.33 12.16 3.39
N LEU A 378 23.90 11.70 2.20
CA LEU A 378 24.38 10.45 1.62
C LEU A 378 25.81 10.56 1.07
N ARG A 379 26.24 11.74 0.59
CA ARG A 379 27.59 11.91 0.03
C ARG A 379 28.73 11.69 1.02
N ILE A 380 28.45 11.81 2.32
CA ILE A 380 29.45 11.59 3.38
C ILE A 380 29.42 10.18 3.96
N LEU A 381 28.48 9.33 3.53
CA LEU A 381 28.36 7.95 3.98
C LEU A 381 29.16 7.00 3.08
N PRO A 382 29.58 5.84 3.63
CA PRO A 382 30.14 4.77 2.82
C PRO A 382 29.21 4.34 1.70
N ASP A 383 29.76 4.09 0.51
CA ASP A 383 29.05 3.63 -0.69
C ASP A 383 27.87 4.53 -1.14
N PHE A 384 27.83 5.78 -0.65
CA PHE A 384 26.72 6.72 -0.90
C PHE A 384 25.34 6.15 -0.52
N SER A 385 25.32 5.25 0.46
CA SER A 385 24.15 4.43 0.77
C SER A 385 23.83 4.36 2.27
N ILE A 386 22.58 4.02 2.57
CA ILE A 386 22.11 3.81 3.94
C ILE A 386 20.97 2.78 3.97
N PRO A 387 20.90 1.90 4.99
CA PRO A 387 19.71 1.08 5.20
C PRO A 387 18.46 1.94 5.37
N PHE A 388 17.37 1.59 4.69
CA PHE A 388 16.12 2.37 4.66
C PHE A 388 15.60 2.70 6.06
N GLN A 389 15.66 1.74 6.98
CA GLN A 389 15.26 1.91 8.38
C GLN A 389 16.12 2.92 9.17
N LYS A 390 17.36 3.15 8.75
CA LYS A 390 18.29 4.10 9.38
C LYS A 390 18.21 5.50 8.77
N PHE A 391 17.46 5.70 7.68
CA PHE A 391 17.38 6.98 6.99
C PHE A 391 16.92 8.13 7.89
N ILE A 392 15.74 8.01 8.52
CA ILE A 392 15.19 9.07 9.40
C ILE A 392 16.08 9.33 10.62
N PRO A 393 16.57 8.31 11.36
CA PRO A 393 17.52 8.52 12.45
C PRO A 393 18.80 9.26 12.02
N SER A 394 19.40 8.85 10.89
CA SER A 394 20.62 9.49 10.37
C SER A 394 20.37 10.92 9.91
N TYR A 395 19.22 11.19 9.28
CA TYR A 395 18.82 12.53 8.90
C TYR A 395 18.70 13.44 10.12
N HIS A 396 18.06 12.96 11.19
CA HIS A 396 17.96 13.71 12.45
C HIS A 396 19.33 13.95 13.09
N HIS A 397 20.21 12.96 13.06
CA HIS A 397 21.57 13.10 13.60
C HIS A 397 22.41 14.10 12.79
N HIS A 398 22.30 14.07 11.46
CA HIS A 398 23.10 14.91 10.56
C HIS A 398 22.67 16.37 10.61
N PHE A 399 21.35 16.65 10.54
CA PHE A 399 20.82 18.01 10.46
C PHE A 399 20.34 18.60 11.79
N GLY A 400 20.17 17.77 12.82
CA GLY A 400 19.68 18.20 14.13
C GLY A 400 18.18 18.48 14.21
N TYR A 401 17.39 18.03 13.23
CA TYR A 401 15.92 18.11 13.22
C TYR A 401 15.29 16.91 12.52
N GLN A 402 14.04 16.62 12.85
CA GLN A 402 13.35 15.42 12.36
C GLN A 402 12.88 15.62 10.91
N CYS A 403 13.13 14.63 10.04
CA CYS A 403 12.50 14.55 8.71
C CYS A 403 11.01 14.24 8.88
N LYS A 404 10.15 15.23 8.61
CA LYS A 404 8.69 15.10 8.66
C LYS A 404 8.14 14.90 7.25
N VAL A 405 7.88 13.64 6.89
CA VAL A 405 7.43 13.25 5.53
C VAL A 405 6.21 14.05 5.04
N GLN A 406 5.31 14.41 5.95
CA GLN A 406 4.09 15.17 5.65
C GLN A 406 4.36 16.59 5.15
N THR A 407 5.49 17.21 5.51
CA THR A 407 5.89 18.55 5.05
C THR A 407 6.10 18.61 3.53
N TYR A 408 6.30 17.46 2.89
CA TYR A 408 6.55 17.33 1.47
C TYR A 408 5.32 16.80 0.69
N GLY A 409 4.17 16.69 1.36
CA GLY A 409 2.93 16.17 0.76
C GLY A 409 2.79 14.64 0.77
N PHE A 410 3.68 13.91 1.46
CA PHE A 410 3.70 12.44 1.50
C PHE A 410 3.32 11.89 2.89
N SER A 411 2.79 10.66 2.92
CA SER A 411 2.46 9.96 4.17
C SER A 411 3.49 8.89 4.55
N ARG A 412 4.19 8.32 3.56
CA ARG A 412 5.24 7.30 3.76
C ARG A 412 6.57 7.77 3.16
N LEU A 413 7.68 7.52 3.86
CA LEU A 413 9.01 7.88 3.39
C LEU A 413 9.35 7.26 2.03
N ILE A 414 8.90 6.01 1.81
CA ILE A 414 9.13 5.33 0.53
C ILE A 414 8.50 6.09 -0.64
N ASP A 415 7.32 6.68 -0.48
CA ASP A 415 6.66 7.43 -1.55
C ASP A 415 7.41 8.74 -1.84
N LEU A 416 7.96 9.39 -0.80
CA LEU A 416 8.80 10.59 -0.94
C LEU A 416 10.13 10.27 -1.64
N LEU A 417 10.78 9.16 -1.30
CA LEU A 417 12.04 8.76 -1.95
C LEU A 417 11.82 8.23 -3.37
N GLU A 418 10.68 7.57 -3.65
CA GLU A 418 10.25 7.21 -5.01
C GLU A 418 10.04 8.45 -5.89
N GLU A 419 9.57 9.57 -5.32
CA GLU A 419 9.48 10.85 -6.03
C GLU A 419 10.88 11.39 -6.40
N LEU A 420 11.89 11.11 -5.58
CA LEU A 420 13.29 11.45 -5.81
C LEU A 420 14.06 10.35 -6.56
N SER A 421 13.40 9.58 -7.43
CA SER A 421 14.03 8.49 -8.18
C SER A 421 15.18 8.93 -9.11
N HIS A 422 15.26 10.21 -9.47
CA HIS A 422 16.40 10.79 -10.18
C HIS A 422 17.62 10.98 -9.27
N VAL A 423 17.42 11.08 -7.95
CA VAL A 423 18.48 11.32 -6.96
C VAL A 423 18.88 10.06 -6.22
N VAL A 424 17.91 9.24 -5.83
CA VAL A 424 18.13 7.99 -5.09
C VAL A 424 17.47 6.80 -5.78
N LYS A 425 18.12 5.65 -5.67
CA LYS A 425 17.54 4.34 -5.94
C LYS A 425 17.32 3.60 -4.63
N ILE A 426 16.27 2.77 -4.60
CA ILE A 426 15.94 1.91 -3.46
C ILE A 426 16.13 0.47 -3.92
N ASP A 427 17.22 -0.16 -3.48
CA ASP A 427 17.56 -1.54 -3.81
C ASP A 427 17.32 -2.46 -2.60
N GLU A 428 17.31 -3.78 -2.80
CA GLU A 428 17.29 -4.78 -1.72
C GLU A 428 18.69 -5.38 -1.57
N ASP A 429 19.16 -5.50 -0.33
CA ASP A 429 20.44 -6.14 -0.04
C ASP A 429 20.34 -7.67 -0.11
N LYS A 430 21.47 -8.35 0.11
CA LYS A 430 21.55 -9.82 0.15
C LYS A 430 20.64 -10.49 1.20
N HIS A 431 20.10 -9.73 2.14
CA HIS A 431 19.18 -10.18 3.19
C HIS A 431 17.72 -9.75 2.92
N GLY A 432 17.44 -9.09 1.79
CA GLY A 432 16.13 -8.54 1.45
C GLY A 432 15.77 -7.26 2.20
N GLU A 433 16.73 -6.62 2.88
CA GLU A 433 16.52 -5.31 3.49
C GLU A 433 16.68 -4.19 2.46
N LYS A 434 15.78 -3.20 2.53
CA LYS A 434 15.83 -2.05 1.61
C LYS A 434 17.00 -1.14 1.95
N ILE A 435 17.78 -0.75 0.94
CA ILE A 435 18.87 0.22 0.99
C ILE A 435 18.50 1.42 0.12
N VAL A 436 18.73 2.63 0.62
CA VAL A 436 18.64 3.88 -0.13
C VAL A 436 20.04 4.28 -0.55
N GLN A 437 20.28 4.45 -1.85
CA GLN A 437 21.59 4.81 -2.40
C GLN A 437 21.44 5.92 -3.43
N LEU A 438 22.42 6.83 -3.53
CA LEU A 438 22.43 7.82 -4.61
C LEU A 438 22.45 7.14 -5.99
N THR A 439 21.88 7.78 -7.01
CA THR A 439 22.04 7.35 -8.40
C THR A 439 23.48 7.59 -8.87
N SER A 440 23.95 6.87 -9.89
CA SER A 440 25.33 7.02 -10.39
C SER A 440 25.68 8.48 -10.73
N THR A 441 24.74 9.20 -11.36
CA THR A 441 24.90 10.63 -11.68
C THR A 441 25.04 11.49 -10.42
N MET A 442 24.29 11.19 -9.36
CA MET A 442 24.37 11.95 -8.11
C MET A 442 25.56 11.56 -7.24
N MET A 443 26.07 10.33 -7.32
CA MET A 443 27.32 9.93 -6.66
C MET A 443 28.49 10.78 -7.15
N GLU A 444 28.62 10.93 -8.47
CA GLU A 444 29.66 11.76 -9.07
C GLU A 444 29.56 13.23 -8.58
N ASN A 445 28.34 13.80 -8.58
CA ASN A 445 28.11 15.14 -8.03
C ASN A 445 28.48 15.23 -6.54
N GLY A 446 28.14 14.20 -5.75
CA GLY A 446 28.52 14.09 -4.34
C GLY A 446 30.04 14.10 -4.14
N ILE A 447 30.78 13.41 -5.01
CA ILE A 447 32.25 13.40 -5.00
C ILE A 447 32.83 14.78 -5.30
N ILE A 448 32.31 15.46 -6.32
CA ILE A 448 32.72 16.83 -6.66
C ILE A 448 32.54 17.76 -5.44
N LEU A 449 31.38 17.70 -4.77
CA LEU A 449 31.10 18.50 -3.58
C LEU A 449 32.03 18.15 -2.41
N ASN A 450 32.33 16.86 -2.21
CA ASN A 450 33.28 16.40 -1.20
C ASN A 450 34.70 16.90 -1.47
N ILE A 451 35.14 16.92 -2.74
CA ILE A 451 36.44 17.47 -3.16
C ILE A 451 36.47 18.98 -2.91
N GLU A 452 35.42 19.72 -3.29
CA GLU A 452 35.34 21.15 -2.97
C GLU A 452 35.47 21.38 -1.45
N GLN A 453 34.81 20.56 -0.63
CA GLN A 453 34.90 20.69 0.82
C GLN A 453 36.32 20.42 1.35
N LEU A 454 37.07 19.47 0.77
CA LEU A 454 38.47 19.23 1.11
C LEU A 454 39.38 20.39 0.70
N VAL A 455 39.17 20.98 -0.47
CA VAL A 455 39.92 22.14 -0.94
C VAL A 455 39.67 23.34 -0.02
N ARG A 456 38.40 23.61 0.36
CA ARG A 456 38.07 24.67 1.33
C ARG A 456 38.74 24.45 2.68
N LYS A 457 38.79 23.21 3.16
CA LYS A 457 39.50 22.85 4.41
C LYS A 457 41.02 23.00 4.29
N SER A 458 41.57 22.88 3.09
CA SER A 458 43.01 23.00 2.80
C SER A 458 43.42 24.44 2.45
N HIS A 459 42.74 25.45 3.01
CA HIS A 459 43.01 26.87 2.75
C HIS A 459 42.87 27.29 1.27
N GLY A 460 42.02 26.60 0.51
CA GLY A 460 41.66 26.98 -0.87
C GLY A 460 42.51 26.35 -1.97
N SER A 461 43.54 25.57 -1.63
CA SER A 461 44.32 24.79 -2.60
C SER A 461 44.72 23.43 -2.03
N LEU A 462 44.69 22.37 -2.85
CA LEU A 462 45.06 21.02 -2.46
C LEU A 462 45.88 20.35 -3.58
N LYS A 463 46.95 19.62 -3.23
CA LYS A 463 47.72 18.86 -4.23
C LYS A 463 46.94 17.63 -4.68
N VAL A 464 46.93 17.36 -5.98
CA VAL A 464 46.18 16.23 -6.57
C VAL A 464 46.67 14.89 -6.01
N LYS A 465 47.98 14.74 -5.78
CA LYS A 465 48.57 13.53 -5.18
C LYS A 465 48.08 13.22 -3.77
N ASP A 466 47.73 14.25 -2.99
CA ASP A 466 47.25 14.10 -1.62
C ASP A 466 45.73 13.87 -1.55
N LEU A 467 45.02 14.15 -2.66
CA LEU A 467 43.56 14.11 -2.73
C LEU A 467 43.01 12.71 -2.42
N ARG A 468 43.56 11.65 -3.02
CA ARG A 468 43.08 10.27 -2.81
C ARG A 468 43.16 9.88 -1.33
N THR A 469 44.30 10.15 -0.70
CA THR A 469 44.56 9.85 0.71
C THR A 469 43.65 10.65 1.64
N GLN A 470 43.51 11.96 1.40
CA GLN A 470 42.64 12.81 2.23
C GLN A 470 41.16 12.45 2.06
N TYR A 471 40.74 12.12 0.84
CA TYR A 471 39.38 11.70 0.56
C TYR A 471 39.03 10.41 1.31
N LEU A 472 39.88 9.39 1.21
CA LEU A 472 39.71 8.12 1.93
C LEU A 472 39.71 8.32 3.45
N GLN A 473 40.58 9.18 3.97
CA GLN A 473 40.66 9.45 5.40
C GLN A 473 39.39 10.13 5.94
N VAL A 474 38.81 11.08 5.20
CA VAL A 474 37.65 11.86 5.64
C VAL A 474 36.32 11.14 5.38
N TYR A 475 36.15 10.55 4.19
CA TYR A 475 34.86 10.01 3.75
C TYR A 475 34.79 8.48 3.77
N ARG A 476 35.91 7.78 4.04
CA ARG A 476 35.98 6.30 4.07
C ARG A 476 35.57 5.62 2.76
N ASN A 477 35.57 6.37 1.65
CA ASN A 477 35.32 5.88 0.31
C ASN A 477 36.61 5.99 -0.51
N GLU A 478 36.85 5.04 -1.39
CA GLU A 478 37.94 5.15 -2.37
C GLU A 478 37.55 6.13 -3.47
N LEU A 479 38.54 6.93 -3.90
CA LEU A 479 38.38 7.84 -5.02
C LEU A 479 39.10 7.22 -6.22
N ASP A 480 38.35 6.47 -7.03
CA ASP A 480 38.88 5.84 -8.23
C ASP A 480 38.47 6.61 -9.50
N PRO A 481 39.42 7.14 -10.29
CA PRO A 481 39.14 7.78 -11.57
C PRO A 481 38.40 6.89 -12.57
N GLU A 482 38.61 5.57 -12.52
CA GLU A 482 38.02 4.63 -13.48
C GLU A 482 36.50 4.54 -13.34
N ASP A 483 35.98 4.71 -12.12
CA ASP A 483 34.53 4.76 -11.84
C ASP A 483 33.83 5.91 -12.58
N PHE A 484 34.58 6.91 -13.02
CA PHE A 484 34.12 8.09 -13.76
C PHE A 484 34.62 8.10 -15.21
N GLY A 485 35.10 6.98 -15.73
CA GLY A 485 35.60 6.86 -17.10
C GLY A 485 36.87 7.69 -17.37
N SER A 486 37.64 8.02 -16.33
CA SER A 486 38.87 8.80 -16.42
C SER A 486 40.09 7.94 -16.11
N SER A 487 41.21 8.18 -16.80
CA SER A 487 42.45 7.41 -16.60
C SER A 487 43.20 7.78 -15.31
N ASN A 488 43.02 8.99 -14.80
CA ASN A 488 43.62 9.46 -13.56
C ASN A 488 42.82 10.65 -12.97
N LEU A 489 43.14 11.07 -11.75
CA LEU A 489 42.44 12.18 -11.09
C LEU A 489 42.63 13.52 -11.81
N GLU A 490 43.78 13.74 -12.44
CA GLU A 490 44.05 14.97 -13.19
C GLU A 490 43.13 15.08 -14.41
N THR A 491 42.96 14.00 -15.16
CA THR A 491 42.05 13.96 -16.31
C THR A 491 40.61 14.14 -15.85
N PHE A 492 40.17 13.44 -14.80
CA PHE A 492 38.85 13.64 -14.22
C PHE A 492 38.58 15.11 -13.85
N LEU A 493 39.48 15.73 -13.07
CA LEU A 493 39.32 17.11 -12.62
C LEU A 493 39.41 18.13 -13.77
N SER A 494 40.23 17.84 -14.79
CA SER A 494 40.36 18.69 -15.99
C SER A 494 39.07 18.74 -16.82
N THR A 495 38.19 17.74 -16.70
CA THR A 495 36.87 17.76 -17.35
C THR A 495 35.83 18.62 -16.61
N ARG A 496 36.15 19.14 -15.42
CA ARG A 496 35.24 19.92 -14.54
C ARG A 496 35.74 21.36 -14.35
N THR A 497 36.14 22.00 -15.44
CA THR A 497 36.70 23.37 -15.45
C THR A 497 35.69 24.46 -15.05
N ASP A 498 34.40 24.11 -14.94
CA ASP A 498 33.36 24.96 -14.38
C ASP A 498 33.43 25.05 -12.85
N LYS A 499 34.03 24.05 -12.19
CA LYS A 499 34.15 23.95 -10.72
C LYS A 499 35.57 24.12 -10.19
N PHE A 500 36.56 23.57 -10.90
CA PHE A 500 37.94 23.54 -10.44
C PHE A 500 38.90 24.25 -11.39
N GLU A 501 39.95 24.84 -10.84
CA GLU A 501 41.10 25.35 -11.57
C GLU A 501 42.34 24.53 -11.18
N LEU A 502 43.06 24.05 -12.19
CA LEU A 502 44.27 23.24 -12.04
C LEU A 502 45.49 24.14 -12.23
N HIS A 503 46.39 24.14 -11.25
CA HIS A 503 47.65 24.87 -11.26
C HIS A 503 48.81 23.89 -11.38
N TYR A 504 49.50 23.94 -12.51
CA TYR A 504 50.65 23.09 -12.80
C TYR A 504 51.94 23.80 -12.35
N THR A 505 52.73 23.12 -11.53
CA THR A 505 54.10 23.52 -11.18
C THR A 505 55.09 22.50 -11.74
N GLU A 506 56.40 22.79 -11.70
CA GLU A 506 57.43 21.86 -12.21
C GLU A 506 57.44 20.49 -11.51
N ILE A 507 56.84 20.37 -10.31
CA ILE A 507 56.94 19.19 -9.46
C ILE A 507 55.57 18.59 -9.10
N ASP A 508 54.51 19.39 -9.04
CA ASP A 508 53.19 18.97 -8.57
C ASP A 508 52.05 19.69 -9.31
N VAL A 509 50.88 19.05 -9.33
CA VAL A 509 49.59 19.66 -9.74
C VAL A 509 48.75 19.94 -8.50
N SER A 510 48.21 21.15 -8.41
CA SER A 510 47.29 21.56 -7.34
C SER A 510 45.95 22.01 -7.88
N ILE A 511 44.90 21.81 -7.09
CA ILE A 511 43.51 22.15 -7.42
C ILE A 511 43.04 23.26 -6.50
N SER A 512 42.39 24.27 -7.08
CA SER A 512 41.62 25.28 -6.36
C SER A 512 40.18 25.28 -6.84
N ILE A 513 39.28 25.81 -6.02
CA ILE A 513 37.90 26.02 -6.45
C ILE A 513 37.86 27.25 -7.34
N LYS A 514 37.15 27.15 -8.46
CA LYS A 514 36.86 28.29 -9.31
C LYS A 514 35.85 29.18 -8.59
N GLU A 515 36.31 30.30 -8.06
CA GLU A 515 35.39 31.25 -7.43
C GLU A 515 34.41 31.80 -8.48
N ALA A 516 33.13 31.91 -8.09
CA ALA A 516 32.17 32.64 -8.91
C ALA A 516 32.74 34.04 -9.16
N LYS A 517 32.76 34.47 -10.44
CA LYS A 517 33.31 35.78 -10.80
C LYS A 517 32.72 36.83 -9.84
N PRO A 518 33.52 37.68 -9.17
CA PRO A 518 33.01 38.65 -8.19
C PRO A 518 31.82 39.48 -8.71
N GLY A 519 31.79 39.73 -10.03
CA GLY A 519 30.68 40.38 -10.71
C GLY A 519 29.34 39.64 -10.66
N GLN A 520 29.30 38.31 -10.59
CA GLN A 520 28.05 37.52 -10.59
C GLN A 520 27.35 37.53 -9.22
N VAL A 521 28.12 37.43 -8.13
CA VAL A 521 27.59 37.61 -6.77
C VAL A 521 27.07 39.03 -6.60
N GLN A 522 27.82 40.04 -7.08
CA GLN A 522 27.38 41.43 -7.03
C GLN A 522 26.13 41.67 -7.90
N LEU A 523 26.08 41.09 -9.10
CA LEU A 523 24.91 41.15 -9.99
C LEU A 523 23.66 40.59 -9.29
N THR A 524 23.79 39.43 -8.65
CA THR A 524 22.71 38.81 -7.87
C THR A 524 22.22 39.74 -6.77
N LYS A 525 23.13 40.32 -5.98
CA LYS A 525 22.78 41.28 -4.94
C LYS A 525 22.05 42.50 -5.50
N ASN A 526 22.53 43.05 -6.62
CA ASN A 526 21.93 44.22 -7.28
C ASN A 526 20.50 43.92 -7.76
N ILE A 527 20.26 42.73 -8.33
CA ILE A 527 18.94 42.29 -8.78
C ILE A 527 17.98 42.14 -7.59
N VAL A 528 18.40 41.40 -6.56
CA VAL A 528 17.61 41.21 -5.33
C VAL A 528 17.28 42.56 -4.70
N LEU A 529 18.28 43.44 -4.56
CA LEU A 529 18.09 44.78 -4.01
C LEU A 529 17.09 45.59 -4.82
N THR A 530 17.20 45.58 -6.16
CA THR A 530 16.27 46.29 -7.04
C THR A 530 14.84 45.80 -6.85
N LEU A 531 14.63 44.48 -6.78
CA LEU A 531 13.31 43.91 -6.51
C LEU A 531 12.81 44.30 -5.12
N MET A 532 13.65 44.27 -4.08
CA MET A 532 13.28 44.71 -2.73
C MET A 532 12.83 46.18 -2.71
N LEU A 533 13.51 47.06 -3.45
CA LEU A 533 13.15 48.47 -3.58
C LEU A 533 11.83 48.69 -4.36
N SER A 534 11.35 47.67 -5.05
CA SER A 534 10.15 47.69 -5.89
C SER A 534 9.06 46.74 -5.40
N LYS A 535 8.84 46.66 -4.07
CA LYS A 535 7.81 45.80 -3.46
C LYS A 535 7.95 44.31 -3.81
N CYS A 536 9.18 43.83 -3.95
CA CYS A 536 9.55 42.44 -4.25
C CYS A 536 9.12 41.92 -5.63
N GLN A 537 8.67 42.77 -6.56
CA GLN A 537 8.29 42.34 -7.92
C GLN A 537 8.41 43.45 -8.97
N LEU A 538 8.80 43.09 -10.20
CA LEU A 538 8.85 43.98 -11.37
C LEU A 538 8.58 43.18 -12.64
N SER A 539 8.08 43.82 -13.71
CA SER A 539 8.17 43.20 -15.03
C SER A 539 9.64 43.06 -15.44
N PHE A 540 9.97 42.08 -16.28
CA PHE A 540 11.36 41.93 -16.74
C PHE A 540 11.89 43.20 -17.41
N TRP A 541 11.04 43.90 -18.18
CA TRP A 541 11.42 45.15 -18.81
C TRP A 541 11.76 46.24 -17.79
N GLN A 542 10.96 46.41 -16.74
CA GLN A 542 11.23 47.37 -15.66
C GLN A 542 12.51 47.02 -14.90
N LEU A 543 12.70 45.74 -14.54
CA LEU A 543 13.91 45.28 -13.86
C LEU A 543 15.14 45.58 -14.71
N LYS A 544 15.08 45.29 -16.02
CA LYS A 544 16.18 45.56 -16.96
C LYS A 544 16.54 47.05 -17.02
N GLN A 545 15.55 47.93 -17.07
CA GLN A 545 15.77 49.38 -17.06
C GLN A 545 16.39 49.86 -15.74
N GLU A 546 15.86 49.43 -14.59
CA GLU A 546 16.40 49.81 -13.29
C GLU A 546 17.86 49.34 -13.09
N MET A 547 18.17 48.12 -13.53
CA MET A 547 19.54 47.57 -13.50
C MET A 547 20.50 48.38 -14.39
N LEU A 548 20.07 48.74 -15.60
CA LEU A 548 20.87 49.54 -16.52
C LEU A 548 21.08 50.97 -16.00
N VAL A 549 20.07 51.58 -15.39
CA VAL A 549 20.14 52.94 -14.85
C VAL A 549 21.03 53.00 -13.61
N ARG A 550 20.78 52.13 -12.61
CA ARG A 550 21.44 52.16 -11.29
C ARG A 550 22.82 51.55 -11.27
N PHE A 551 23.01 50.43 -11.96
CA PHE A 551 24.23 49.62 -11.83
C PHE A 551 25.03 49.53 -13.13
N LYS A 552 24.52 50.10 -14.23
CA LYS A 552 25.12 49.97 -15.58
C LYS A 552 25.31 48.51 -16.00
N GLN A 553 24.41 47.63 -15.54
CA GLN A 553 24.43 46.20 -15.81
C GLN A 553 23.28 45.83 -16.73
N ASP A 554 23.59 45.07 -17.79
CA ASP A 554 22.57 44.47 -18.66
C ASP A 554 22.23 43.06 -18.18
N ILE A 555 20.95 42.68 -18.27
CA ILE A 555 20.44 41.40 -17.79
C ILE A 555 19.59 40.71 -18.86
N SER A 556 19.59 39.39 -18.85
CA SER A 556 18.75 38.55 -19.70
C SER A 556 17.75 37.74 -18.88
N LEU A 557 16.61 37.41 -19.48
CA LEU A 557 15.57 36.60 -18.83
C LEU A 557 16.07 35.17 -18.53
N ASN A 558 16.87 34.60 -19.43
CA ASN A 558 17.44 33.26 -19.26
C ASN A 558 18.42 33.20 -18.09
N MET A 559 19.23 34.24 -17.88
CA MET A 559 20.10 34.34 -16.70
C MET A 559 19.27 34.38 -15.42
N CYS A 560 18.21 35.20 -15.36
CA CYS A 560 17.34 35.25 -14.19
C CYS A 560 16.67 33.89 -13.91
N ARG A 561 16.29 33.16 -14.95
CA ARG A 561 15.66 31.84 -14.81
C ARG A 561 16.63 30.76 -14.33
N ASN A 562 17.86 30.76 -14.83
CA ASN A 562 18.79 29.65 -14.63
C ASN A 562 19.76 29.88 -13.46
N GLU A 563 20.20 31.11 -13.25
CA GLU A 563 21.23 31.44 -12.25
C GLU A 563 20.65 31.99 -10.95
N LEU A 564 19.41 32.50 -10.96
CA LEU A 564 18.79 33.17 -9.82
C LEU A 564 17.55 32.45 -9.26
N ARG A 565 17.35 31.18 -9.64
CA ARG A 565 16.15 30.39 -9.27
C ARG A 565 15.88 30.33 -7.76
N ASP A 566 16.93 30.37 -6.94
CA ASP A 566 16.80 30.35 -5.48
C ASP A 566 16.28 31.68 -4.91
N TYR A 567 16.41 32.77 -5.68
CA TYR A 567 16.11 34.13 -5.24
C TYR A 567 14.87 34.73 -5.92
N VAL A 568 14.58 34.33 -7.16
CA VAL A 568 13.50 34.90 -7.97
C VAL A 568 12.63 33.84 -8.65
N GLU A 569 11.35 34.14 -8.77
CA GLU A 569 10.36 33.39 -9.54
C GLU A 569 9.86 34.23 -10.71
N ILE A 570 9.55 33.57 -11.82
CA ILE A 570 9.02 34.21 -13.02
C ILE A 570 7.59 33.73 -13.24
N VAL A 571 6.61 34.62 -13.06
CA VAL A 571 5.17 34.35 -13.25
C VAL A 571 4.61 35.39 -14.21
N ASP A 572 4.03 34.96 -15.33
CA ASP A 572 3.39 35.84 -16.33
C ASP A 572 4.25 37.05 -16.74
N GLN A 573 5.53 36.80 -17.06
CA GLN A 573 6.55 37.81 -17.39
C GLN A 573 6.89 38.83 -16.29
N THR A 574 6.39 38.62 -15.08
CA THR A 574 6.78 39.34 -13.87
C THR A 574 7.84 38.53 -13.13
N ILE A 575 8.90 39.21 -12.71
CA ILE A 575 9.95 38.66 -11.85
C ILE A 575 9.64 39.10 -10.43
N ARG A 576 9.46 38.14 -9.53
CA ARG A 576 9.20 38.37 -8.11
C ARG A 576 10.19 37.62 -7.24
N LEU A 577 10.44 38.10 -6.03
CA LEU A 577 11.26 37.39 -5.05
C LEU A 577 10.56 36.10 -4.59
N THR A 578 11.34 35.04 -4.36
CA THR A 578 10.85 33.81 -3.72
C THR A 578 10.33 34.11 -2.30
N PRO A 579 9.42 33.30 -1.74
CA PRO A 579 8.90 33.51 -0.38
C PRO A 579 10.00 33.73 0.69
N PRO A 580 11.14 33.00 0.68
CA PRO A 580 12.24 33.24 1.62
C PRO A 580 12.88 34.63 1.44
N MET A 581 12.97 35.11 0.20
CA MET A 581 13.52 36.44 -0.08
C MET A 581 12.55 37.57 0.26
N VAL A 582 11.24 37.32 0.21
CA VAL A 582 10.23 38.22 0.80
C VAL A 582 10.36 38.27 2.33
N PHE A 583 10.61 37.12 2.98
CA PHE A 583 10.98 37.10 4.39
C PHE A 583 12.26 37.91 4.67
N ALA A 584 13.29 37.78 3.83
CA ALA A 584 14.52 38.55 3.94
C ALA A 584 14.25 40.07 3.83
N TYR A 585 13.37 40.48 2.93
CA TYR A 585 12.94 41.88 2.80
C TYR A 585 12.25 42.39 4.08
N ASN A 586 11.30 41.61 4.62
CA ASN A 586 10.64 41.93 5.89
C ASN A 586 11.63 42.03 7.06
N LEU A 587 12.65 41.16 7.09
CA LEU A 587 13.73 41.22 8.06
C LEU A 587 14.58 42.49 7.91
N VAL A 588 14.91 42.89 6.68
CA VAL A 588 15.62 44.16 6.40
C VAL A 588 14.80 45.35 6.89
N LEU A 589 13.48 45.36 6.65
CA LEU A 589 12.59 46.38 7.20
C LEU A 589 12.62 46.35 8.72
N LEU A 590 12.51 45.16 9.35
CA LEU A 590 12.57 44.97 10.80
C LEU A 590 13.80 45.63 11.41
N LEU A 591 14.94 45.42 10.79
CA LEU A 591 16.26 45.82 11.29
C LEU A 591 16.73 47.21 10.84
N SER A 592 15.96 47.90 9.99
CA SER A 592 16.29 49.24 9.50
C SER A 592 16.44 50.28 10.62
N SER A 593 15.74 50.12 11.74
CA SER A 593 15.85 50.96 12.93
C SER A 593 16.91 50.51 13.94
N ARG A 594 17.61 49.40 13.69
CA ARG A 594 18.59 48.76 14.61
C ARG A 594 19.97 48.56 13.97
N ASP A 595 20.35 49.45 13.06
CA ASP A 595 21.60 49.37 12.27
C ASP A 595 21.84 47.98 11.63
N GLY A 596 20.77 47.29 11.22
CA GLY A 596 20.89 45.97 10.59
C GLY A 596 21.30 44.83 11.52
N ARG A 597 21.20 44.97 12.85
CA ARG A 597 21.60 43.93 13.81
C ARG A 597 20.57 43.67 14.91
N MET A 598 20.46 42.44 15.38
CA MET A 598 19.61 42.07 16.53
C MET A 598 20.00 40.72 17.13
N PRO A 599 19.89 40.53 18.46
CA PRO A 599 20.02 39.22 19.07
C PRO A 599 19.01 38.23 18.48
N TYR A 600 19.46 37.00 18.22
CA TYR A 600 18.60 35.98 17.60
C TYR A 600 17.41 35.59 18.49
N ASP A 601 17.60 35.60 19.81
CA ASP A 601 16.54 35.21 20.77
C ASP A 601 15.40 36.24 20.83
N ASP A 602 15.71 37.52 20.58
CA ASP A 602 14.71 38.60 20.56
C ASP A 602 13.92 38.67 19.24
N PHE A 603 14.41 37.99 18.21
CA PHE A 603 13.93 38.15 16.84
C PHE A 603 12.45 37.82 16.68
N ILE A 604 12.01 36.66 17.20
CA ILE A 604 10.65 36.18 17.00
C ILE A 604 9.64 37.15 17.61
N VAL A 605 9.91 37.60 18.85
CA VAL A 605 9.07 38.54 19.57
C VAL A 605 8.97 39.87 18.82
N GLU A 606 10.10 40.38 18.35
CA GLU A 606 10.13 41.67 17.66
C GLU A 606 9.51 41.60 16.26
N TYR A 607 9.67 40.48 15.54
CA TYR A 607 9.02 40.23 14.26
C TYR A 607 7.50 40.22 14.41
N GLN A 608 6.97 39.48 15.40
CA GLN A 608 5.54 39.41 15.71
C GLN A 608 4.96 40.77 16.11
N ARG A 609 5.70 41.54 16.94
CA ARG A 609 5.29 42.88 17.37
C ARG A 609 5.06 43.82 16.18
N ARG A 610 5.83 43.65 15.10
CA ARG A 610 5.81 44.54 13.93
C ARG A 610 4.84 44.11 12.84
N THR A 611 4.51 42.82 12.72
CA THR A 611 3.55 42.30 11.73
C THR A 611 2.09 42.51 12.12
N GLY A 612 1.80 42.78 13.40
CA GLY A 612 0.48 43.26 13.84
C GLY A 612 -0.68 42.31 13.54
N SER A 613 -0.66 41.09 14.08
CA SER A 613 -1.79 40.15 14.30
C SER A 613 -1.20 38.77 14.58
N GLY A 614 -1.98 37.85 15.17
CA GLY A 614 -1.56 36.55 15.73
C GLY A 614 -0.93 35.51 14.78
N HIS A 615 -0.31 35.92 13.68
CA HIS A 615 0.54 35.06 12.85
C HIS A 615 1.90 34.85 13.50
N LEU A 616 2.05 33.69 14.13
CA LEU A 616 3.33 33.16 14.57
C LEU A 616 4.19 32.87 13.33
N LEU A 617 5.44 33.35 13.31
CA LEU A 617 6.37 33.07 12.23
C LEU A 617 6.80 31.60 12.28
N TYR A 618 6.34 30.80 11.33
CA TYR A 618 6.76 29.41 11.19
C TYR A 618 7.67 29.22 9.96
N PRO A 619 8.85 28.59 10.11
CA PRO A 619 9.70 28.23 8.98
C PRO A 619 8.97 27.42 7.89
N ALA A 620 8.00 26.61 8.30
CA ALA A 620 7.23 25.74 7.41
C ALA A 620 6.41 26.53 6.37
N ASP A 621 5.99 27.76 6.70
CA ASP A 621 5.27 28.64 5.78
C ASP A 621 6.16 29.11 4.61
N TYR A 622 7.48 28.90 4.72
CA TYR A 622 8.48 29.22 3.71
C TYR A 622 9.13 27.96 3.11
N GLY A 623 8.64 26.76 3.45
CA GLY A 623 9.20 25.48 3.00
C GLY A 623 10.43 25.00 3.79
N PHE A 624 10.74 25.59 4.95
CA PHE A 624 11.91 25.22 5.76
C PHE A 624 11.52 24.49 7.06
N PRO A 625 12.34 23.54 7.53
CA PRO A 625 12.06 22.79 8.76
C PRO A 625 12.43 23.56 10.04
N THR A 626 13.39 24.49 9.95
CA THR A 626 13.89 25.28 11.09
C THR A 626 14.19 26.71 10.67
N MET A 627 14.18 27.63 11.64
CA MET A 627 14.52 29.04 11.40
C MET A 627 15.96 29.19 10.89
N LEU A 628 16.91 28.38 11.37
CA LEU A 628 18.31 28.47 10.92
C LEU A 628 18.45 28.13 9.44
N ARG A 629 17.76 27.09 8.95
CA ARG A 629 17.76 26.73 7.52
C ARG A 629 17.12 27.83 6.66
N LEU A 630 16.06 28.47 7.16
CA LEU A 630 15.49 29.64 6.50
C LEU A 630 16.50 30.81 6.41
N PHE A 631 17.29 31.04 7.47
CA PHE A 631 18.38 32.02 7.44
C PHE A 631 19.51 31.64 6.46
N ASP A 632 19.87 30.36 6.36
CA ASP A 632 20.86 29.89 5.39
C ASP A 632 20.43 30.19 3.95
N ALA A 633 19.13 30.04 3.64
CA ALA A 633 18.58 30.34 2.32
C ALA A 633 18.62 31.83 1.95
N ILE A 634 18.69 32.73 2.94
CA ILE A 634 18.71 34.19 2.72
C ILE A 634 20.07 34.82 3.04
N GLN A 635 21.12 34.01 3.13
CA GLN A 635 22.47 34.42 3.54
C GLN A 635 23.05 35.59 2.73
N ILE A 636 22.61 35.77 1.48
CA ILE A 636 23.00 36.90 0.64
C ILE A 636 22.56 38.25 1.23
N VAL A 637 21.40 38.27 1.90
CA VAL A 637 20.76 39.45 2.52
C VAL A 637 21.08 39.53 4.02
N ALA A 638 20.93 38.43 4.75
CA ALA A 638 21.11 38.41 6.20
C ALA A 638 21.63 37.05 6.67
N GLN A 639 22.49 37.07 7.69
CA GLN A 639 23.13 35.88 8.24
C GLN A 639 23.02 35.87 9.76
N VAL A 640 23.01 34.67 10.34
CA VAL A 640 23.11 34.48 11.80
C VAL A 640 24.56 34.18 12.14
N ARG A 641 25.19 35.01 12.98
CA ARG A 641 26.56 34.80 13.47
C ARG A 641 26.58 34.53 14.97
N GLY A 642 27.57 33.78 15.42
CA GLY A 642 27.79 33.47 16.84
C GLY A 642 27.56 32.00 17.17
N ARG A 643 27.86 31.62 18.42
CA ARG A 643 27.77 30.22 18.88
C ARG A 643 26.77 30.11 20.03
N ARG A 644 26.02 29.00 20.05
CA ARG A 644 25.07 28.64 21.11
C ARG A 644 24.09 29.79 21.43
N ASN A 645 24.16 30.35 22.64
CA ASN A 645 23.22 31.35 23.17
C ASN A 645 23.58 32.80 22.79
N PHE A 646 24.65 33.00 22.02
CA PHE A 646 25.09 34.34 21.59
C PHE A 646 24.99 34.50 20.08
N LYS A 647 23.84 34.15 19.51
CA LYS A 647 23.57 34.33 18.09
C LYS A 647 23.04 35.74 17.83
N ILE A 648 23.55 36.38 16.78
CA ILE A 648 23.14 37.72 16.33
C ILE A 648 22.78 37.62 14.85
N ILE A 649 21.63 38.17 14.48
CA ILE A 649 21.21 38.36 13.10
C ILE A 649 21.86 39.63 12.58
N ILE A 650 22.51 39.55 11.42
CA ILE A 650 23.20 40.68 10.78
C ILE A 650 22.76 40.77 9.32
N VAL A 651 22.16 41.90 8.97
CA VAL A 651 21.86 42.28 7.58
C VAL A 651 23.14 42.75 6.91
N ASN A 652 23.39 42.22 5.72
CA ASN A 652 24.47 42.63 4.84
C ASN A 652 24.35 44.15 4.57
N PRO A 653 25.43 44.94 4.78
CA PRO A 653 25.41 46.40 4.63
C PRO A 653 24.85 46.91 3.30
N GLU A 654 24.98 46.16 2.21
CA GLU A 654 24.45 46.51 0.88
C GLU A 654 22.92 46.57 0.83
N PHE A 655 22.23 45.81 1.69
CA PHE A 655 20.77 45.77 1.75
C PHE A 655 20.18 46.72 2.80
N ARG A 656 21.00 47.52 3.48
CA ARG A 656 20.51 48.50 4.48
C ARG A 656 19.78 49.64 3.77
N LEU A 657 18.45 49.64 3.87
CA LEU A 657 17.55 50.58 3.18
C LEU A 657 17.81 52.06 3.50
N GLY A 658 18.48 52.40 4.62
CA GLY A 658 18.86 53.80 4.92
C GLY A 658 19.76 54.46 3.85
N ARG A 659 20.35 53.68 2.94
CA ARG A 659 21.17 54.17 1.82
C ARG A 659 20.39 54.53 0.55
N TYR A 660 19.12 54.12 0.45
CA TYR A 660 18.32 54.28 -0.75
C TYR A 660 17.01 54.89 -0.28
N ASN A 661 16.67 56.13 -0.66
CA ASN A 661 15.46 56.88 -0.22
C ASN A 661 14.16 56.07 -0.42
N HIS A 662 13.92 55.08 0.43
CA HIS A 662 12.91 54.06 0.26
C HIS A 662 11.73 54.46 1.15
N PRO A 663 10.53 54.62 0.58
CA PRO A 663 9.35 54.89 1.40
C PRO A 663 9.20 53.77 2.43
N LYS A 664 8.82 54.11 3.67
CA LYS A 664 8.49 53.11 4.71
C LYS A 664 7.25 52.33 4.26
N THR A 665 7.44 51.34 3.40
CA THR A 665 6.39 50.45 2.92
C THR A 665 6.02 49.46 4.03
N SER A 666 4.77 49.02 4.00
CA SER A 666 4.22 48.02 4.90
C SER A 666 4.89 46.66 4.71
N PHE A 667 4.97 45.87 5.79
CA PHE A 667 5.34 44.45 5.74
C PHE A 667 4.54 43.72 4.67
N ILE A 668 5.17 42.80 3.94
CA ILE A 668 4.49 41.96 2.95
C ILE A 668 4.11 40.65 3.64
N PRO A 669 2.81 40.28 3.72
CA PRO A 669 2.41 38.99 4.29
C PRO A 669 3.06 37.83 3.53
N SER A 670 3.26 36.68 4.20
CA SER A 670 3.61 35.44 3.51
C SER A 670 2.53 35.15 2.47
N LEU A 671 2.93 34.96 1.22
CA LEU A 671 2.07 34.44 0.16
C LEU A 671 1.80 32.96 0.50
N THR A 672 0.78 32.70 1.30
CA THR A 672 0.18 31.36 1.43
C THR A 672 -0.68 31.05 0.23
#